data_AF-A0A9R0Y1K0-F1
#
_entry.id   AF-A0A9R0Y1K0-F1
#
_cell.length_a   1.000
_cell.length_b   1.000
_cell.length_c   1.000
_cell.angle_alpha   90.00
_cell.angle_beta   90.00
_cell.angle_gamma   90.00
#
_symmetry.space_group_name_H-M   'P 1'
#
loop_
_entity.id
_entity.type
_entity.pdbx_description
1 polymer ?
#
loop_
_entity_poly.entity_id
_entity_poly.type
_entity_poly.pdbx_seq_one_letter_code
_entity_poly.pdbx_strand_id
1 'polypeptide(L)'
;MILEPTKRLISLRISIILLYLPPPGDKIYARMVLTTIDSAAYNAMQAPQGPVHINCAFREPLDHSNQNWSFDCLRGLDRWFRNDEPYTRYLEMKMVSAFCNYSCSVIEVQDIIKKAKQGLLLVGAIHKEDDMWAVALLARQLSWPVAADILSGLRMRKVLNSFPGFDKSILFIDQIDQILLSDSVKSWINPDVIVQIGSRITSKRMEMFLESCFPSSYILIDTHPCRHDPSHVVTHRIQTSVADFAASLCQCNLERKTSRWKDILMVLNSAVSQEIMFHVHAEFSLTEPYVAHVIGEALYGDAAMFVGNSMVIRDLNMFGKGWLDHTTNGDNMMMHNIPDFIGATVSGNRGASGIDGLLSTAIGFAVGSNKHVCCVVGDVSFLHDTNGLSLLNQRAQRKPMTVIVINNHGGAIFSLLPVAKTASPQILQKYFYTSHDISISKLCDAHRVKHFLVQTKAELHDTLVKTHAEHLDCVVEVENQIDENANFHRTISMFVDNTATHYLDYLLGDPYSSTTSDLDRMYKTKIHAIEYMLYRIQLSAPRTSGISDSSCFHEGFILKLRMDDNIVGFGEVAPIEIHQEDIIDVEEQLRFLFHRVKDCELDVVPLLRGSFSNWIWTNIGIPPSSVFPSVKCGLEMAILNLLASQRKCRLSEILTGSNPLLRDQSLVEYNQNSSAGIHICALLDSDGTPMEVALAVTKLVDEGFTTVKLKVGRRASPVEDAAVIQKIREVVGYKINIRADANRKWTYKQAIEFGSRVKSLCLQYIEEPVSSVHDLIKFCENSGLPVALDESIDNLKGDPIQKLHQFVHPGIVAVVIKPSVVGGFENAAHIAKWAHMHDKMAIISSAYESSVGLATYIQFAYYVDRQHDLISRLKRYDSCGTVAHGFGTYQWLTEDVSEQKLKILVPPLGDGMGASVENAHGYLHHLNINDEKIEKTYSEEKLNSYSIQVDGDHFSYVVKVQEAGDCTNDKVVLFLHGFLGTSEDWTPMMKALSPSARVIAVDLPGHGESQILQHDDENFNQISLTIQSVADLLLKLICNITDGEVVVVGYSMGARIALQMILNENLKISGAVLISGSPGLRHEASRRRRTAIDKSRAQFLLTYGLECFIKTWYSGKMWTSLREHPQFDSLVRTRRKHSNITDLSKVLADSSIGRQKSLWEDLKHLEKPVLIIAGEKDVKFKEIAERMCSETREYGEREADCRSNQELCEMIVVPESGHAVHVENPLPLVRALRKFLVRLHQP
;
A
#
# COMPACT_ATOMS: atom_id res chain seq x y z
N MET A 1 71.00 19.40 -25.05
CA MET A 1 70.13 20.35 -25.78
C MET A 1 68.92 19.58 -26.34
N ILE A 2 68.12 18.94 -25.48
CA ILE A 2 66.85 18.28 -25.83
C ILE A 2 66.00 18.26 -24.55
N LEU A 3 65.19 19.29 -24.35
CA LEU A 3 64.06 19.32 -23.43
C LEU A 3 63.04 20.29 -24.04
N GLU A 4 61.76 19.90 -24.02
CA GLU A 4 60.58 20.49 -24.68
C GLU A 4 60.39 20.05 -26.15
N PRO A 5 59.33 19.26 -26.49
CA PRO A 5 57.93 19.49 -26.08
C PRO A 5 57.15 18.19 -25.75
N THR A 6 56.83 17.93 -24.48
CA THR A 6 55.93 16.79 -24.15
C THR A 6 54.92 17.09 -23.05
N LYS A 7 54.93 18.29 -22.46
CA LYS A 7 53.98 18.66 -21.38
C LYS A 7 52.66 19.29 -21.86
N ARG A 8 52.47 19.55 -23.16
CA ARG A 8 51.23 20.18 -23.66
C ARG A 8 50.11 19.21 -24.02
N LEU A 9 50.33 17.90 -24.09
CA LEU A 9 49.40 16.97 -24.75
C LEU A 9 48.42 16.21 -23.85
N ILE A 10 48.49 16.31 -22.51
CA ILE A 10 47.62 15.52 -21.60
C ILE A 10 46.44 16.34 -21.02
N SER A 11 46.44 17.68 -21.14
CA SER A 11 45.38 18.56 -20.61
C SER A 11 44.27 18.92 -21.61
N LEU A 12 44.29 18.39 -22.84
CA LEU A 12 43.73 19.09 -24.02
C LEU A 12 42.33 18.64 -24.51
N ARG A 13 41.47 17.95 -23.74
CA ARG A 13 40.16 17.52 -24.25
C ARG A 13 38.92 17.71 -23.36
N ILE A 14 39.05 18.36 -22.19
CA ILE A 14 37.92 18.43 -21.22
C ILE A 14 37.32 19.85 -21.10
N SER A 15 38.08 20.92 -21.36
CA SER A 15 37.59 22.30 -21.23
C SER A 15 36.87 22.79 -22.49
N ILE A 16 35.75 23.49 -22.32
CA ILE A 16 35.02 24.13 -23.43
C ILE A 16 35.88 25.23 -24.07
N ILE A 17 36.57 26.01 -23.22
CA ILE A 17 37.48 27.08 -23.63
C ILE A 17 38.74 27.08 -22.74
N LEU A 18 39.86 27.44 -23.36
CA LEU A 18 41.17 27.60 -22.74
C LEU A 18 41.68 29.04 -22.93
N LEU A 19 41.90 29.77 -21.84
CA LEU A 19 42.30 31.18 -21.83
C LEU A 19 43.64 31.34 -21.11
N TYR A 20 44.59 32.02 -21.73
CA TYR A 20 45.92 32.26 -21.17
C TYR A 20 46.08 33.74 -20.81
N LEU A 21 46.12 34.05 -19.52
CA LEU A 21 46.43 35.40 -19.07
C LEU A 21 47.94 35.64 -19.12
N PRO A 22 48.40 36.76 -19.73
CA PRO A 22 49.80 37.15 -19.67
C PRO A 22 50.22 37.48 -18.24
N PRO A 23 51.53 37.42 -17.91
CA PRO A 23 52.04 37.89 -16.63
C PRO A 23 51.60 39.34 -16.35
N PRO A 24 51.13 39.66 -15.12
CA PRO A 24 50.74 41.02 -14.75
C PRO A 24 51.84 42.04 -15.03
N GLY A 25 51.45 43.24 -15.48
CA GLY A 25 52.37 44.37 -15.65
C GLY A 25 51.67 45.65 -16.10
N ASP A 26 52.27 46.80 -15.81
CA ASP A 26 51.69 48.14 -15.97
C ASP A 26 51.24 48.50 -17.40
N LYS A 27 51.77 47.81 -18.40
CA LYS A 27 51.42 48.01 -19.82
C LYS A 27 50.15 47.25 -20.24
N ILE A 28 49.62 46.38 -19.38
CA ILE A 28 48.44 45.57 -19.65
C ILE A 28 47.26 46.18 -18.92
N TYR A 29 46.27 46.65 -19.67
CA TYR A 29 45.07 47.24 -19.08
C TYR A 29 44.24 46.19 -18.33
N ALA A 30 43.80 46.52 -17.12
CA ALA A 30 43.01 45.64 -16.26
C ALA A 30 41.69 45.19 -16.93
N ARG A 31 41.11 46.02 -17.81
CA ARG A 31 39.91 45.65 -18.60
C ARG A 31 40.07 44.35 -19.40
N MET A 32 41.29 44.01 -19.86
CA MET A 32 41.52 42.76 -20.58
C MET A 32 41.28 41.55 -19.67
N VAL A 33 41.73 41.63 -18.41
CA VAL A 33 41.48 40.59 -17.41
C VAL A 33 39.99 40.48 -17.12
N LEU A 34 39.31 41.61 -16.90
CA LEU A 34 37.87 41.65 -16.64
C LEU A 34 37.06 41.03 -17.80
N THR A 35 37.30 41.45 -19.05
CA THR A 35 36.60 40.88 -20.23
C THR A 35 36.91 39.40 -20.43
N THR A 36 38.12 38.95 -20.07
CA THR A 36 38.52 37.54 -20.19
C THR A 36 37.80 36.68 -19.14
N ILE A 37 37.70 37.16 -17.90
CA ILE A 37 36.96 36.49 -16.82
C ILE A 37 35.46 36.47 -17.15
N ASP A 38 34.88 37.58 -17.59
CA ASP A 38 33.47 37.64 -17.99
C ASP A 38 33.17 36.66 -19.13
N SER A 39 34.07 36.58 -20.12
CA SER A 39 33.95 35.61 -21.22
C SER A 39 34.07 34.17 -20.72
N ALA A 40 35.01 33.88 -19.83
CA ALA A 40 35.18 32.56 -19.24
C ALA A 40 33.92 32.14 -18.46
N ALA A 41 33.40 33.02 -17.61
CA ALA A 41 32.19 32.79 -16.83
C ALA A 41 30.97 32.59 -17.73
N TYR A 42 30.79 33.44 -18.75
CA TYR A 42 29.72 33.28 -19.73
C TYR A 42 29.77 31.90 -20.39
N ASN A 43 30.92 31.52 -20.96
CA ASN A 43 31.06 30.23 -21.65
C ASN A 43 30.93 29.01 -20.73
N ALA A 44 31.31 29.12 -19.46
CA ALA A 44 31.09 28.06 -18.49
C ALA A 44 29.59 27.81 -18.20
N MET A 45 28.78 28.86 -18.29
CA MET A 45 27.35 28.86 -17.95
C MET A 45 26.42 28.68 -19.16
N GLN A 46 26.89 28.88 -20.39
CA GLN A 46 26.12 28.69 -21.61
C GLN A 46 26.04 27.22 -22.04
N ALA A 47 25.00 26.86 -22.77
CA ALA A 47 24.81 25.51 -23.30
C ALA A 47 25.77 25.23 -24.50
N PRO A 48 26.49 24.09 -24.52
CA PRO A 48 26.61 23.10 -23.45
C PRO A 48 27.46 23.63 -22.28
N GLN A 49 26.99 23.48 -21.05
CA GLN A 49 27.70 23.94 -19.84
C GLN A 49 28.92 23.06 -19.55
N GLY A 50 29.97 23.64 -18.95
CA GLY A 50 31.16 22.86 -18.61
C GLY A 50 32.38 23.68 -18.19
N PRO A 51 33.51 22.99 -17.93
CA PRO A 51 34.68 23.61 -17.34
C PRO A 51 35.40 24.55 -18.33
N VAL A 52 35.88 25.67 -17.81
CA VAL A 52 36.80 26.59 -18.49
C VAL A 52 38.14 26.58 -17.76
N HIS A 53 39.24 26.73 -18.50
CA HIS A 53 40.57 26.79 -17.90
C HIS A 53 41.19 28.16 -18.16
N ILE A 54 41.41 28.93 -17.09
CA ILE A 54 42.13 30.21 -17.11
C ILE A 54 43.52 29.97 -16.51
N ASN A 55 44.55 30.05 -17.34
CA ASN A 55 45.94 29.93 -16.89
C ASN A 55 46.50 31.31 -16.52
N CYS A 56 46.73 31.55 -15.24
CA CYS A 56 47.26 32.80 -14.70
C CYS A 56 48.78 32.69 -14.44
N ALA A 57 49.60 33.31 -15.29
CA ALA A 57 51.05 33.33 -15.07
C ALA A 57 51.43 34.45 -14.09
N PHE A 58 52.17 34.16 -13.02
CA PHE A 58 52.73 35.15 -12.11
C PHE A 58 54.25 35.10 -12.14
N ARG A 59 54.92 36.27 -12.15
CA ARG A 59 56.37 36.38 -12.00
C ARG A 59 56.72 36.56 -10.54
N GLU A 60 57.85 35.99 -10.11
CA GLU A 60 58.40 36.26 -8.79
C GLU A 60 58.76 37.75 -8.63
N PRO A 61 58.63 38.33 -7.42
CA PRO A 61 58.23 37.66 -6.18
C PRO A 61 56.70 37.54 -6.01
N LEU A 62 56.24 36.46 -5.39
CA LEU A 62 54.81 36.20 -5.09
C LEU A 62 54.40 36.65 -3.67
N ASP A 63 55.35 37.24 -2.92
CA ASP A 63 55.13 37.73 -1.57
C ASP A 63 54.48 39.12 -1.56
N HIS A 64 54.06 39.59 -0.39
CA HIS A 64 53.48 40.92 -0.20
C HIS A 64 54.53 42.05 -0.24
N SER A 65 55.50 41.98 -1.16
CA SER A 65 56.41 43.08 -1.41
C SER A 65 55.65 44.21 -2.14
N ASN A 66 55.45 45.35 -1.46
CA ASN A 66 54.80 46.53 -2.03
C ASN A 66 55.63 47.07 -3.20
N GLN A 67 55.29 46.67 -4.43
CA GLN A 67 55.77 47.32 -5.64
C GLN A 67 54.82 48.45 -6.05
N ASN A 68 55.36 49.63 -6.34
CA ASN A 68 54.60 50.72 -6.93
C ASN A 68 54.29 50.37 -8.39
N TRP A 69 53.00 50.23 -8.71
CA TRP A 69 52.51 49.95 -10.06
C TRP A 69 51.69 51.14 -10.59
N SER A 70 51.67 51.34 -11.90
CA SER A 70 50.95 52.47 -12.50
C SER A 70 49.43 52.30 -12.47
N PHE A 71 48.73 53.26 -11.88
CA PHE A 71 47.26 53.36 -11.94
C PHE A 71 46.71 53.55 -13.36
N ASP A 72 47.56 53.87 -14.35
CA ASP A 72 47.15 53.98 -15.75
C ASP A 72 46.51 52.69 -16.29
N CYS A 73 46.89 51.53 -15.76
CA CYS A 73 46.32 50.25 -16.18
C CYS A 73 44.86 50.07 -15.72
N LEU A 74 44.39 50.85 -14.72
CA LEU A 74 42.99 50.90 -14.26
C LEU A 74 42.14 51.95 -14.98
N ARG A 75 42.73 52.76 -15.86
CA ARG A 75 42.03 53.88 -16.48
C ARG A 75 40.72 53.45 -17.16
N GLY A 76 39.62 54.13 -16.81
CA GLY A 76 38.29 53.90 -17.37
C GLY A 76 37.45 52.86 -16.61
N LEU A 77 37.91 52.40 -15.44
CA LEU A 77 37.18 51.46 -14.59
C LEU A 77 36.38 52.13 -13.46
N ASP A 78 36.39 53.45 -13.33
CA ASP A 78 35.71 54.19 -12.25
C ASP A 78 34.22 53.85 -12.11
N ARG A 79 33.54 53.61 -13.25
CA ARG A 79 32.14 53.22 -13.27
C ARG A 79 31.93 51.78 -12.80
N TRP A 80 32.84 50.88 -13.17
CA TRP A 80 32.79 49.48 -12.79
C TRP A 80 33.06 49.29 -11.31
N PHE A 81 34.05 49.98 -10.74
CA PHE A 81 34.32 49.99 -9.28
C PHE A 81 33.13 50.48 -8.42
N ARG A 82 32.14 51.14 -9.02
CA ARG A 82 30.94 51.64 -8.33
C ARG A 82 29.71 50.73 -8.48
N ASN A 83 29.83 49.58 -9.15
CA ASN A 83 28.75 48.63 -9.31
C ASN A 83 29.23 47.17 -9.14
N ASP A 84 28.30 46.26 -8.86
CA ASP A 84 28.58 44.83 -8.68
C ASP A 84 28.34 44.01 -9.97
N GLU A 85 28.22 44.67 -11.12
CA GLU A 85 27.92 44.01 -12.40
C GLU A 85 29.20 43.56 -13.14
N PRO A 86 29.12 42.51 -13.98
CA PRO A 86 30.20 42.15 -14.89
C PRO A 86 30.63 43.33 -15.76
N TYR A 87 31.92 43.45 -16.05
CA TYR A 87 32.44 44.53 -16.91
C TYR A 87 31.87 44.39 -18.33
N THR A 88 31.77 43.15 -18.81
CA THR A 88 31.17 42.74 -20.08
C THR A 88 29.87 42.01 -19.81
N ARG A 89 28.75 42.61 -20.22
CA ARG A 89 27.43 41.99 -20.11
C ARG A 89 27.07 41.30 -21.42
N TYR A 90 26.86 40.00 -21.35
CA TYR A 90 26.31 39.22 -22.46
C TYR A 90 24.78 39.28 -22.39
N LEU A 91 24.17 40.07 -23.27
CA LEU A 91 22.71 40.25 -23.31
C LEU A 91 22.10 39.34 -24.38
N GLU A 92 21.15 38.52 -23.98
CA GLU A 92 20.40 37.67 -24.90
C GLU A 92 19.27 38.49 -25.54
N MET A 93 19.31 38.60 -26.86
CA MET A 93 18.29 39.31 -27.61
C MET A 93 17.14 38.35 -27.93
N LYS A 94 16.12 38.29 -27.05
CA LYS A 94 14.90 37.54 -27.33
C LYS A 94 14.21 38.15 -28.54
N MET A 95 14.22 37.45 -29.67
CA MET A 95 13.37 37.79 -30.83
C MET A 95 11.91 37.59 -30.40
N VAL A 96 11.27 38.67 -29.93
CA VAL A 96 9.82 38.71 -29.74
C VAL A 96 9.22 38.82 -31.14
N SER A 97 8.89 37.70 -31.78
CA SER A 97 8.06 37.74 -32.98
C SER A 97 6.67 38.23 -32.56
N ALA A 98 6.35 39.48 -32.87
CA ALA A 98 5.07 40.12 -32.61
C ALA A 98 3.89 39.54 -33.44
N PHE A 99 4.05 38.35 -34.02
CA PHE A 99 3.00 37.60 -34.70
C PHE A 99 3.10 36.14 -34.27
N CYS A 100 1.99 35.61 -33.78
CA CYS A 100 1.75 34.22 -33.42
C CYS A 100 1.84 33.29 -34.64
N ASN A 101 3.01 33.13 -35.23
CA ASN A 101 3.33 32.02 -36.10
C ASN A 101 4.44 31.24 -35.41
N TYR A 102 4.06 30.18 -34.69
CA TYR A 102 4.97 29.12 -34.25
C TYR A 102 5.91 28.78 -35.42
N SER A 103 7.21 28.61 -35.15
CA SER A 103 8.12 28.09 -36.17
C SER A 103 7.52 26.80 -36.75
N CYS A 104 7.61 26.60 -38.07
CA CYS A 104 7.03 25.45 -38.78
C CYS A 104 7.33 24.10 -38.08
N SER A 105 8.48 24.01 -37.38
CA SER A 105 8.95 22.87 -36.58
C SER A 105 8.14 22.56 -35.31
N VAL A 106 7.55 23.56 -34.63
CA VAL A 106 6.75 23.33 -33.41
C VAL A 106 5.37 22.76 -33.78
N ILE A 107 4.81 23.18 -34.91
CA ILE A 107 3.55 22.63 -35.45
C ILE A 107 3.73 21.15 -35.84
N GLU A 108 4.85 20.80 -36.48
CA GLU A 108 5.17 19.41 -36.84
C GLU A 108 5.22 18.48 -35.61
N VAL A 109 5.95 18.87 -34.57
CA VAL A 109 6.07 18.07 -33.33
C VAL A 109 4.73 17.94 -32.61
N GLN A 110 3.95 19.02 -32.55
CA GLN A 110 2.59 19.00 -32.00
C GLN A 110 1.69 18.04 -32.78
N ASP A 111 1.79 18.00 -34.10
CA ASP A 111 1.01 17.11 -34.95
C ASP A 111 1.42 15.63 -34.80
N ILE A 112 2.72 15.34 -34.64
CA ILE A 112 3.22 13.99 -34.31
C ILE A 112 2.61 13.53 -32.97
N ILE A 113 2.70 14.37 -31.94
CA ILE A 113 2.16 14.06 -30.59
C ILE A 113 0.64 13.85 -30.63
N LYS A 114 -0.11 14.68 -31.36
CA LYS A 114 -1.57 14.53 -31.53
C LYS A 114 -1.96 13.21 -32.20
N LYS A 115 -1.14 12.73 -33.14
CA LYS A 115 -1.41 11.52 -33.93
C LYS A 115 -0.94 10.23 -33.24
N ALA A 116 -0.11 10.33 -32.20
CA ALA A 116 0.38 9.18 -31.46
C ALA A 116 -0.77 8.32 -30.92
N LYS A 117 -0.64 7.00 -31.05
CA LYS A 117 -1.56 6.00 -30.51
C LYS A 117 -1.02 5.39 -29.22
N GLN A 118 0.29 5.20 -29.14
CA GLN A 118 1.03 4.56 -28.05
C GLN A 118 2.28 5.39 -27.76
N GLY A 119 2.07 6.59 -27.22
CA GLY A 119 3.16 7.47 -26.86
C GLY A 119 3.79 7.10 -25.52
N LEU A 120 5.13 7.17 -25.43
CA LEU A 120 5.90 6.97 -24.20
C LEU A 120 6.66 8.26 -23.85
N LEU A 121 6.51 8.75 -22.61
CA LEU A 121 7.30 9.86 -22.08
C LEU A 121 8.48 9.30 -21.26
N LEU A 122 9.70 9.48 -21.75
CA LEU A 122 10.93 9.05 -21.09
C LEU A 122 11.62 10.26 -20.45
N VAL A 123 12.01 10.16 -19.19
CA VAL A 123 12.63 11.28 -18.46
C VAL A 123 13.99 10.85 -17.97
N GLY A 124 15.04 11.37 -18.61
CA GLY A 124 16.43 11.20 -18.23
C GLY A 124 16.83 12.16 -17.10
N ALA A 125 18.13 12.50 -17.04
CA ALA A 125 18.63 13.40 -16.00
C ALA A 125 18.09 14.83 -16.15
N ILE A 126 17.47 15.33 -15.08
CA ILE A 126 17.06 16.74 -14.93
C ILE A 126 17.47 17.23 -13.54
N HIS A 127 17.77 18.53 -13.41
CA HIS A 127 18.48 19.05 -12.22
C HIS A 127 17.74 20.16 -11.49
N LYS A 128 16.67 20.71 -12.07
CA LYS A 128 15.90 21.82 -11.50
C LYS A 128 14.51 21.36 -11.11
N GLU A 129 14.01 21.90 -10.00
CA GLU A 129 12.62 21.66 -9.57
C GLU A 129 11.62 22.17 -10.61
N ASP A 130 11.90 23.30 -11.27
CA ASP A 130 11.07 23.82 -12.37
C ASP A 130 10.93 22.84 -13.54
N ASP A 131 11.99 22.10 -13.86
CA ASP A 131 11.96 21.08 -14.92
C ASP A 131 11.10 19.88 -14.48
N MET A 132 11.19 19.46 -13.22
CA MET A 132 10.35 18.40 -12.65
C MET A 132 8.87 18.78 -12.72
N TRP A 133 8.55 20.04 -12.39
CA TRP A 133 7.20 20.60 -12.51
C TRP A 133 6.71 20.62 -13.97
N ALA A 134 7.57 21.08 -14.90
CA ALA A 134 7.24 21.10 -16.31
C ALA A 134 6.97 19.70 -16.87
N VAL A 135 7.76 18.68 -16.46
CA VAL A 135 7.51 17.29 -16.83
C VAL A 135 6.20 16.78 -16.26
N ALA A 136 5.86 17.11 -15.00
CA ALA A 136 4.59 16.70 -14.41
C ALA A 136 3.39 17.29 -15.18
N LEU A 137 3.46 18.57 -15.55
CA LEU A 137 2.46 19.23 -16.39
C LEU A 137 2.34 18.57 -17.76
N LEU A 138 3.49 18.27 -18.39
CA LEU A 138 3.56 17.60 -19.68
C LEU A 138 2.93 16.20 -19.60
N ALA A 139 3.29 15.40 -18.60
CA ALA A 139 2.78 14.05 -18.40
C ALA A 139 1.25 14.05 -18.24
N ARG A 140 0.71 15.00 -17.46
CA ARG A 140 -0.74 15.17 -17.28
C ARG A 140 -1.44 15.56 -18.59
N GLN A 141 -0.82 16.45 -19.38
CA GLN A 141 -1.39 16.90 -20.65
C GLN A 141 -1.39 15.77 -21.70
N LEU A 142 -0.31 14.99 -21.77
CA LEU A 142 -0.18 13.84 -22.68
C LEU A 142 -1.06 12.66 -22.26
N SER A 143 -1.21 12.43 -20.95
CA SER A 143 -1.83 11.23 -20.38
C SER A 143 -1.14 9.91 -20.80
N TRP A 144 0.12 9.99 -21.25
CA TRP A 144 0.97 8.85 -21.65
C TRP A 144 1.65 8.20 -20.44
N PRO A 145 2.05 6.91 -20.53
CA PRO A 145 2.95 6.30 -19.56
C PRO A 145 4.27 7.06 -19.47
N VAL A 146 4.77 7.24 -18.23
CA VAL A 146 6.00 7.96 -17.91
C VAL A 146 7.04 7.01 -17.36
N ALA A 147 8.18 6.90 -18.05
CA ALA A 147 9.36 6.18 -17.60
C ALA A 147 10.37 7.18 -17.05
N ALA A 148 10.57 7.19 -15.73
CA ALA A 148 11.46 8.14 -15.05
C ALA A 148 12.76 7.46 -14.59
N ASP A 149 13.90 7.99 -15.04
CA ASP A 149 15.23 7.60 -14.54
C ASP A 149 15.44 8.09 -13.10
N ILE A 150 16.29 7.42 -12.32
CA ILE A 150 16.64 7.86 -10.97
C ILE A 150 17.16 9.30 -10.91
N LEU A 151 17.96 9.74 -11.90
CA LEU A 151 18.47 11.11 -11.96
C LEU A 151 17.45 12.15 -12.44
N SER A 152 16.24 11.72 -12.82
CA SER A 152 15.16 12.68 -13.07
C SER A 152 14.63 13.31 -11.78
N GLY A 153 14.90 12.68 -10.62
CA GLY A 153 14.24 13.04 -9.36
C GLY A 153 12.77 12.65 -9.27
N LEU A 154 12.11 12.41 -10.40
CA LEU A 154 10.72 11.93 -10.51
C LEU A 154 10.59 10.45 -10.16
N ARG A 155 11.69 9.69 -10.17
CA ARG A 155 11.69 8.34 -9.63
C ARG A 155 11.49 8.36 -8.11
N MET A 156 12.24 9.18 -7.38
CA MET A 156 12.18 9.25 -5.92
C MET A 156 11.27 10.38 -5.48
N ARG A 157 9.98 10.20 -5.69
CA ARG A 157 9.08 11.35 -5.70
C ARG A 157 8.15 11.42 -4.49
N LYS A 158 7.90 12.65 -4.03
CA LYS A 158 6.98 12.94 -2.92
C LYS A 158 5.59 13.15 -3.48
N VAL A 159 4.66 12.29 -3.07
CA VAL A 159 3.24 12.54 -3.29
C VAL A 159 2.78 13.33 -2.07
N LEU A 160 2.14 14.48 -2.28
CA LEU A 160 1.62 15.31 -1.18
C LEU A 160 0.39 14.66 -0.51
N ASN A 161 -0.07 13.52 -1.02
CA ASN A 161 -1.13 12.67 -0.48
C ASN A 161 -0.52 11.31 -0.09
N SER A 162 -0.83 10.82 1.12
CA SER A 162 -0.09 9.73 1.80
C SER A 162 -0.41 8.31 1.29
N PHE A 163 -0.95 8.15 0.08
CA PHE A 163 -1.18 6.82 -0.50
C PHE A 163 -0.88 6.77 -2.01
N PRO A 164 -0.37 5.63 -2.51
CA PRO A 164 -0.16 5.41 -3.93
C PRO A 164 -1.51 5.29 -4.65
N GLY A 165 -1.74 6.08 -5.70
CA GLY A 165 -2.82 5.79 -6.67
C GLY A 165 -3.71 6.94 -7.13
N PHE A 166 -3.57 8.18 -6.63
CA PHE A 166 -4.50 9.26 -7.02
C PHE A 166 -3.82 10.60 -7.34
N ASP A 167 -3.18 10.62 -8.50
CA ASP A 167 -3.70 11.46 -9.58
C ASP A 167 -3.94 10.55 -10.79
N LYS A 168 -5.20 10.21 -11.09
CA LYS A 168 -5.57 9.45 -12.31
C LYS A 168 -5.07 10.14 -13.60
N SER A 169 -4.55 11.35 -13.50
CA SER A 169 -4.03 12.11 -14.64
C SER A 169 -2.61 11.74 -15.09
N ILE A 170 -1.75 11.15 -14.23
CA ILE A 170 -0.36 10.78 -14.59
C ILE A 170 -0.06 9.32 -14.26
N LEU A 171 0.42 8.55 -15.24
CA LEU A 171 0.81 7.14 -15.06
C LEU A 171 2.33 6.99 -15.09
N PHE A 172 2.98 6.87 -13.93
CA PHE A 172 4.38 6.48 -13.84
C PHE A 172 4.52 4.95 -13.93
N ILE A 173 5.40 4.49 -14.82
CA ILE A 173 5.80 3.08 -14.94
C ILE A 173 7.16 2.92 -14.25
N ASP A 174 7.16 2.95 -12.92
CA ASP A 174 8.37 2.79 -12.12
C ASP A 174 9.07 1.46 -12.46
N GLN A 175 8.31 0.40 -12.60
CA GLN A 175 8.91 -0.90 -12.84
C GLN A 175 9.26 -1.15 -14.31
N ILE A 176 9.32 -0.13 -15.18
CA ILE A 176 9.57 -0.34 -16.61
C ILE A 176 10.89 -1.07 -16.89
N ASP A 177 11.94 -0.75 -16.13
CA ASP A 177 13.23 -1.44 -16.23
C ASP A 177 13.06 -2.94 -15.98
N GLN A 178 12.29 -3.30 -14.96
CA GLN A 178 12.05 -4.68 -14.51
C GLN A 178 11.03 -5.41 -15.39
N ILE A 179 9.97 -4.74 -15.85
CA ILE A 179 8.98 -5.24 -16.81
C ILE A 179 9.68 -5.65 -18.12
N LEU A 180 10.66 -4.86 -18.57
CA LEU A 180 11.47 -5.16 -19.74
C LEU A 180 12.46 -6.32 -19.52
N LEU A 181 12.39 -7.10 -18.44
CA LEU A 181 13.09 -8.39 -18.39
C LEU A 181 12.45 -9.39 -19.36
N SER A 182 11.12 -9.40 -19.43
CA SER A 182 10.32 -10.32 -20.24
C SER A 182 10.44 -10.03 -21.73
N ASP A 183 10.84 -11.05 -22.49
CA ASP A 183 10.91 -10.97 -23.95
C ASP A 183 9.51 -10.81 -24.58
N SER A 184 8.49 -11.46 -24.02
CA SER A 184 7.09 -11.28 -24.43
C SER A 184 6.66 -9.81 -24.29
N VAL A 185 6.98 -9.17 -23.17
CA VAL A 185 6.65 -7.76 -22.96
C VAL A 185 7.48 -6.83 -23.85
N LYS A 186 8.78 -7.09 -24.05
CA LYS A 186 9.61 -6.31 -24.98
C LYS A 186 9.03 -6.30 -26.40
N SER A 187 8.53 -7.46 -26.87
CA SER A 187 7.90 -7.56 -28.19
C SER A 187 6.54 -6.87 -28.26
N TRP A 188 5.80 -6.82 -27.15
CA TRP A 188 4.46 -6.24 -27.11
C TRP A 188 4.43 -4.71 -26.90
N ILE A 189 5.31 -4.15 -26.07
CA ILE A 189 5.22 -2.75 -25.60
C ILE A 189 5.35 -1.70 -26.72
N ASN A 190 6.03 -2.02 -27.83
CA ASN A 190 6.25 -1.24 -29.06
C ASN A 190 5.54 0.15 -29.20
N PRO A 191 6.07 1.23 -28.58
CA PRO A 191 5.51 2.58 -28.70
C PRO A 191 5.70 3.16 -30.11
N ASP A 192 4.73 3.95 -30.59
CA ASP A 192 4.81 4.58 -31.91
C ASP A 192 5.49 5.96 -31.88
N VAL A 193 5.45 6.64 -30.73
CA VAL A 193 6.14 7.91 -30.49
C VAL A 193 6.82 7.88 -29.12
N ILE A 194 8.10 8.28 -29.08
CA ILE A 194 8.84 8.48 -27.83
C ILE A 194 9.19 9.96 -27.70
N VAL A 195 8.85 10.54 -26.55
CA VAL A 195 9.30 11.89 -26.16
C VAL A 195 10.25 11.72 -24.99
N GLN A 196 11.53 12.08 -25.18
CA GLN A 196 12.53 12.06 -24.11
C GLN A 196 12.84 13.48 -23.63
N ILE A 197 12.72 13.68 -22.32
CA ILE A 197 13.15 14.90 -21.63
C ILE A 197 14.48 14.64 -20.93
N GLY A 198 15.48 15.49 -21.18
CA GLY A 198 16.81 15.34 -20.60
C GLY A 198 17.58 14.19 -21.21
N SER A 199 18.90 14.35 -21.32
CA SER A 199 19.78 13.31 -21.81
C SER A 199 20.26 12.38 -20.68
N ARG A 200 20.80 11.22 -21.06
CA ARG A 200 21.36 10.16 -20.21
C ARG A 200 20.32 9.34 -19.44
N ILE A 201 20.39 8.03 -19.66
CA ILE A 201 19.57 7.01 -19.02
C ILE A 201 20.52 6.09 -18.24
N THR A 202 20.14 5.71 -17.03
CA THR A 202 20.90 4.81 -16.16
C THR A 202 20.62 3.35 -16.52
N SER A 203 19.38 3.05 -16.91
CA SER A 203 18.93 1.72 -17.28
C SER A 203 19.55 1.23 -18.59
N LYS A 204 20.46 0.25 -18.50
CA LYS A 204 20.95 -0.50 -19.66
C LYS A 204 19.82 -1.22 -20.40
N ARG A 205 18.82 -1.72 -19.67
CA ARG A 205 17.73 -2.52 -20.25
C ARG A 205 16.80 -1.64 -21.09
N MET A 206 16.54 -0.41 -20.64
CA MET A 206 15.85 0.62 -21.40
C MET A 206 16.66 1.02 -22.64
N GLU A 207 17.97 1.26 -22.53
CA GLU A 207 18.82 1.57 -23.69
C GLU A 207 18.78 0.47 -24.76
N MET A 208 18.92 -0.80 -24.35
CA MET A 208 18.80 -1.95 -25.26
C MET A 208 17.41 -2.07 -25.89
N PHE A 209 16.36 -1.76 -25.13
CA PHE A 209 15.01 -1.71 -25.66
C PHE A 209 14.87 -0.62 -26.72
N LEU A 210 15.36 0.60 -26.45
CA LEU A 210 15.34 1.73 -27.39
C LEU A 210 16.15 1.45 -28.67
N GLU A 211 17.23 0.70 -28.59
CA GLU A 211 18.01 0.23 -29.77
C GLU A 211 17.20 -0.68 -30.69
N SER A 212 16.29 -1.46 -30.11
CA SER A 212 15.42 -2.39 -30.84
C SER A 212 14.04 -1.82 -31.18
N CYS A 213 13.65 -0.74 -30.51
CA CYS A 213 12.38 -0.05 -30.69
C CYS A 213 12.55 0.93 -31.85
N PHE A 214 11.83 0.72 -32.95
CA PHE A 214 11.85 1.60 -34.11
C PHE A 214 10.56 2.43 -34.17
N PRO A 215 10.37 3.42 -33.27
CA PRO A 215 9.17 4.24 -33.27
C PRO A 215 9.11 5.09 -34.55
N SER A 216 7.90 5.49 -34.94
CA SER A 216 7.73 6.43 -36.06
C SER A 216 8.39 7.78 -35.79
N SER A 217 8.51 8.17 -34.52
CA SER A 217 9.23 9.36 -34.10
C SER A 217 9.81 9.20 -32.70
N TYR A 218 11.10 9.53 -32.56
CA TYR A 218 11.80 9.67 -31.30
C TYR A 218 12.27 11.11 -31.17
N ILE A 219 11.62 11.86 -30.28
CA ILE A 219 11.80 13.28 -30.04
C ILE A 219 12.61 13.47 -28.76
N LEU A 220 13.81 14.05 -28.85
CA LEU A 220 14.64 14.38 -27.69
C LEU A 220 14.65 15.89 -27.45
N ILE A 221 14.31 16.28 -26.22
CA ILE A 221 14.28 17.66 -25.75
C ILE A 221 15.45 17.86 -24.80
N ASP A 222 16.36 18.77 -25.17
CA ASP A 222 17.50 19.17 -24.36
C ASP A 222 17.84 20.65 -24.64
N THR A 223 18.60 21.28 -23.76
CA THR A 223 18.97 22.70 -23.88
C THR A 223 20.15 22.94 -24.84
N HIS A 224 20.83 21.88 -25.26
CA HIS A 224 22.02 21.95 -26.12
C HIS A 224 21.88 21.11 -27.39
N PRO A 225 22.61 21.47 -28.47
CA PRO A 225 22.56 20.75 -29.74
C PRO A 225 23.44 19.48 -29.77
N CYS A 226 24.27 19.23 -28.74
CA CYS A 226 25.18 18.08 -28.72
C CYS A 226 24.43 16.72 -28.81
N ARG A 227 25.05 15.77 -29.52
CA ARG A 227 24.49 14.43 -29.73
C ARG A 227 24.72 13.54 -28.51
N HIS A 228 23.67 13.33 -27.72
CA HIS A 228 23.62 12.37 -26.61
C HIS A 228 22.66 11.22 -26.94
N ASP A 229 23.03 10.43 -27.95
CA ASP A 229 22.28 9.29 -28.47
C ASP A 229 23.30 8.28 -29.03
N PRO A 230 23.79 7.35 -28.19
CA PRO A 230 24.84 6.39 -28.58
C PRO A 230 24.37 5.41 -29.65
N SER A 231 23.05 5.17 -29.72
CA SER A 231 22.41 4.20 -30.60
C SER A 231 21.97 4.82 -31.93
N HIS A 232 22.01 6.15 -32.05
CA HIS A 232 21.68 6.92 -33.25
C HIS A 232 20.22 6.71 -33.74
N VAL A 233 19.30 6.58 -32.79
CA VAL A 233 17.86 6.30 -33.02
C VAL A 233 16.96 7.54 -32.90
N VAL A 234 17.47 8.66 -32.38
CA VAL A 234 16.69 9.90 -32.23
C VAL A 234 16.40 10.52 -33.60
N THR A 235 15.12 10.70 -33.93
CA THR A 235 14.69 11.26 -35.22
C THR A 235 14.52 12.78 -35.18
N HIS A 236 14.11 13.34 -34.03
CA HIS A 236 13.93 14.78 -33.84
C HIS A 236 14.69 15.25 -32.60
N ARG A 237 15.47 16.33 -32.73
CA ARG A 237 16.16 16.98 -31.60
C ARG A 237 15.66 18.41 -31.49
N ILE A 238 15.05 18.74 -30.35
CA ILE A 238 14.49 20.06 -30.09
C ILE A 238 15.36 20.74 -29.03
N GLN A 239 16.02 21.83 -29.43
CA GLN A 239 16.81 22.65 -28.52
C GLN A 239 15.92 23.66 -27.80
N THR A 240 15.48 23.35 -26.59
CA THR A 240 14.63 24.21 -25.77
C THR A 240 14.72 23.84 -24.29
N SER A 241 14.32 24.74 -23.40
CA SER A 241 14.09 24.37 -22.00
C SER A 241 12.85 23.45 -21.89
N VAL A 242 12.82 22.62 -20.85
CA VAL A 242 11.68 21.72 -20.56
C VAL A 242 10.42 22.53 -20.28
N ALA A 243 10.55 23.64 -19.54
CA ALA A 243 9.46 24.55 -19.22
C ALA A 243 8.83 25.18 -20.48
N ASP A 244 9.66 25.69 -21.41
CA ASP A 244 9.16 26.28 -22.66
C ASP A 244 8.47 25.24 -23.54
N PHE A 245 9.02 24.01 -23.60
CA PHE A 245 8.40 22.91 -24.34
C PHE A 245 7.03 22.53 -23.75
N ALA A 246 6.95 22.33 -22.44
CA ALA A 246 5.70 22.03 -21.74
C ALA A 246 4.67 23.15 -21.95
N ALA A 247 5.07 24.42 -21.81
CA ALA A 247 4.20 25.57 -22.03
C ALA A 247 3.63 25.62 -23.46
N SER A 248 4.45 25.27 -24.47
CA SER A 248 4.00 25.22 -25.87
C SER A 248 2.94 24.13 -26.12
N LEU A 249 3.03 23.00 -25.42
CA LEU A 249 2.07 21.90 -25.54
C LEU A 249 0.79 22.14 -24.72
N CYS A 250 0.88 22.83 -23.58
CA CYS A 250 -0.29 23.21 -22.79
C CYS A 250 -1.25 24.16 -23.54
N GLN A 251 -0.75 24.90 -24.54
CA GLN A 251 -1.58 25.75 -25.40
C GLN A 251 -2.31 24.95 -26.50
N CYS A 252 -1.97 23.67 -26.69
CA CYS A 252 -2.62 22.78 -27.64
C CYS A 252 -3.79 22.04 -26.98
N ASN A 253 -4.92 21.98 -27.68
CA ASN A 253 -6.02 21.10 -27.29
C ASN A 253 -5.66 19.65 -27.71
N LEU A 254 -5.14 18.86 -26.76
CA LEU A 254 -4.86 17.44 -26.96
C LEU A 254 -6.06 16.64 -26.42
N GLU A 255 -6.67 15.82 -27.28
CA GLU A 255 -7.68 14.87 -26.83
C GLU A 255 -7.04 13.77 -25.98
N ARG A 256 -7.54 13.57 -24.76
CA ARG A 256 -7.12 12.46 -23.91
C ARG A 256 -7.71 11.17 -24.44
N LYS A 257 -6.88 10.35 -25.09
CA LYS A 257 -7.29 9.02 -25.56
C LYS A 257 -6.98 7.99 -24.48
N THR A 258 -7.99 7.22 -24.07
CA THR A 258 -7.78 5.99 -23.31
C THR A 258 -7.27 4.91 -24.26
N SER A 259 -6.35 4.06 -23.81
CA SER A 259 -5.84 2.97 -24.64
C SER A 259 -5.56 1.73 -23.80
N ARG A 260 -5.98 0.56 -24.31
CA ARG A 260 -5.69 -0.78 -23.74
C ARG A 260 -4.21 -0.94 -23.38
N TRP A 261 -3.34 -0.36 -24.20
CA TRP A 261 -1.89 -0.40 -24.02
C TRP A 261 -1.45 0.25 -22.70
N LYS A 262 -2.00 1.43 -22.38
CA LYS A 262 -1.74 2.13 -21.13
C LYS A 262 -2.22 1.33 -19.91
N ASP A 263 -3.43 0.78 -20.00
CA ASP A 263 -4.05 0.06 -18.88
C ASP A 263 -3.31 -1.25 -18.57
N ILE A 264 -2.90 -1.99 -19.59
CA ILE A 264 -2.07 -3.20 -19.42
C ILE A 264 -0.71 -2.83 -18.79
N LEU A 265 -0.06 -1.75 -19.24
CA LEU A 265 1.20 -1.30 -18.62
C LEU A 265 1.03 -0.90 -17.15
N MET A 266 -0.09 -0.27 -16.79
CA MET A 266 -0.41 0.05 -15.40
C MET A 266 -0.55 -1.22 -14.55
N VAL A 267 -1.25 -2.23 -15.05
CA VAL A 267 -1.41 -3.52 -14.36
C VAL A 267 -0.06 -4.24 -14.23
N LEU A 268 0.73 -4.30 -15.31
CA LEU A 268 2.08 -4.90 -15.28
C LEU A 268 3.00 -4.19 -14.28
N ASN A 269 2.97 -2.86 -14.25
CA ASN A 269 3.72 -2.07 -13.28
C ASN A 269 3.35 -2.42 -11.84
N SER A 270 2.05 -2.52 -11.55
CA SER A 270 1.56 -2.90 -10.23
C SER A 270 1.97 -4.33 -9.86
N ALA A 271 1.76 -5.29 -10.76
CA ALA A 271 2.07 -6.70 -10.54
C ALA A 271 3.56 -6.97 -10.31
N VAL A 272 4.44 -6.33 -11.10
CA VAL A 272 5.89 -6.41 -10.91
C VAL A 272 6.32 -5.71 -9.62
N SER A 273 5.72 -4.57 -9.27
CA SER A 273 6.02 -3.87 -8.03
C SER A 273 5.67 -4.71 -6.80
N GLN A 274 4.52 -5.40 -6.82
CA GLN A 274 4.10 -6.32 -5.77
C GLN A 274 5.04 -7.52 -5.66
N GLU A 275 5.50 -8.07 -6.79
CA GLU A 275 6.46 -9.17 -6.80
C GLU A 275 7.81 -8.77 -6.19
N ILE A 276 8.34 -7.61 -6.57
CA ILE A 276 9.58 -7.06 -6.00
C ILE A 276 9.40 -6.83 -4.50
N MET A 277 8.30 -6.19 -4.10
CA MET A 277 8.00 -5.90 -2.70
C MET A 277 7.96 -7.19 -1.87
N PHE A 278 7.29 -8.24 -2.36
CA PHE A 278 7.26 -9.53 -1.70
C PHE A 278 8.66 -10.09 -1.44
N HIS A 279 9.52 -10.20 -2.47
CA HIS A 279 10.85 -10.80 -2.31
C HIS A 279 11.76 -9.95 -1.42
N VAL A 280 11.74 -8.63 -1.62
CA VAL A 280 12.52 -7.69 -0.81
C VAL A 280 12.17 -7.79 0.67
N HIS A 281 10.90 -7.99 1.01
CA HIS A 281 10.47 -8.14 2.39
C HIS A 281 10.69 -9.56 2.92
N ALA A 282 10.36 -10.60 2.16
CA ALA A 282 10.43 -12.00 2.57
C ALA A 282 11.86 -12.51 2.80
N GLU A 283 12.85 -11.93 2.14
CA GLU A 283 14.26 -12.25 2.39
C GLU A 283 14.64 -11.83 3.82
N PHE A 284 15.23 -12.72 4.61
CA PHE A 284 15.62 -12.37 5.98
C PHE A 284 16.86 -11.46 6.01
N SER A 285 17.80 -11.71 5.10
CA SER A 285 19.07 -10.99 5.03
C SER A 285 18.91 -9.53 4.58
N LEU A 286 19.85 -8.68 5.01
CA LEU A 286 19.94 -7.29 4.56
C LEU A 286 20.64 -7.24 3.20
N THR A 287 19.88 -7.03 2.13
CA THR A 287 20.38 -7.04 0.75
C THR A 287 20.46 -5.63 0.14
N GLU A 288 21.32 -5.44 -0.87
CA GLU A 288 21.44 -4.19 -1.61
C GLU A 288 20.09 -3.72 -2.22
N PRO A 289 19.29 -4.60 -2.87
CA PRO A 289 17.93 -4.24 -3.29
C PRO A 289 17.00 -3.80 -2.17
N TYR A 290 17.10 -4.38 -0.97
CA TYR A 290 16.32 -3.92 0.18
C TYR A 290 16.71 -2.50 0.57
N VAL A 291 18.01 -2.20 0.67
CA VAL A 291 18.48 -0.84 0.96
C VAL A 291 17.98 0.14 -0.08
N ALA A 292 18.12 -0.17 -1.37
CA ALA A 292 17.62 0.69 -2.44
C ALA A 292 16.10 0.91 -2.38
N HIS A 293 15.34 -0.10 -1.96
CA HIS A 293 13.89 -0.03 -1.81
C HIS A 293 13.46 0.92 -0.69
N VAL A 294 14.12 0.86 0.47
CA VAL A 294 13.74 1.64 1.67
C VAL A 294 14.46 2.98 1.79
N ILE A 295 15.53 3.24 1.03
CA ILE A 295 16.35 4.46 1.20
C ILE A 295 15.55 5.75 0.99
N GLY A 296 14.46 5.67 0.22
CA GLY A 296 13.56 6.79 0.01
C GLY A 296 13.03 7.34 1.34
N GLU A 297 12.81 6.47 2.33
CA GLU A 297 12.39 6.85 3.68
C GLU A 297 13.35 7.87 4.31
N ALA A 298 14.64 7.89 3.95
CA ALA A 298 15.58 8.89 4.43
C ALA A 298 15.36 10.32 3.87
N LEU A 299 14.49 10.49 2.85
CA LEU A 299 14.28 11.75 2.13
C LEU A 299 13.09 12.57 2.68
N TYR A 300 13.12 12.95 3.96
CA TYR A 300 12.11 13.82 4.57
C TYR A 300 12.28 15.32 4.24
N GLY A 301 11.20 16.10 4.32
CA GLY A 301 11.24 17.58 4.24
C GLY A 301 11.89 18.12 2.95
N ASP A 302 12.96 18.89 3.09
CA ASP A 302 13.73 19.47 1.98
C ASP A 302 15.02 18.71 1.65
N ALA A 303 15.13 17.43 2.04
CA ALA A 303 16.29 16.60 1.76
C ALA A 303 16.54 16.38 0.25
N ALA A 304 17.81 16.22 -0.11
CA ALA A 304 18.28 15.86 -1.45
C ALA A 304 19.12 14.58 -1.40
N MET A 305 19.24 13.90 -2.54
CA MET A 305 20.01 12.66 -2.67
C MET A 305 21.20 12.87 -3.60
N PHE A 306 22.37 12.38 -3.19
CA PHE A 306 23.51 12.20 -4.06
C PHE A 306 23.79 10.72 -4.23
N VAL A 307 23.86 10.25 -5.47
CA VAL A 307 23.96 8.82 -5.78
C VAL A 307 25.30 8.51 -6.45
N GLY A 308 26.05 7.59 -5.84
CA GLY A 308 27.29 7.06 -6.36
C GLY A 308 27.09 6.17 -7.58
N ASN A 309 28.18 5.89 -8.29
CA ASN A 309 28.17 5.03 -9.47
C ASN A 309 28.10 3.53 -9.11
N SER A 310 28.26 2.66 -10.11
CA SER A 310 28.23 1.19 -9.95
C SER A 310 26.83 0.66 -9.59
N MET A 311 26.70 -0.31 -8.68
CA MET A 311 25.44 -0.96 -8.33
C MET A 311 24.43 -0.02 -7.67
N VAL A 312 24.88 0.87 -6.77
CA VAL A 312 24.00 1.78 -6.02
C VAL A 312 22.99 2.53 -6.90
N ILE A 313 23.45 3.23 -7.94
CA ILE A 313 22.53 3.97 -8.83
C ILE A 313 21.59 3.04 -9.62
N ARG A 314 22.05 1.83 -9.94
CA ARG A 314 21.27 0.84 -10.67
C ARG A 314 20.19 0.24 -9.78
N ASP A 315 20.52 -0.10 -8.54
CA ASP A 315 19.56 -0.66 -7.58
C ASP A 315 18.48 0.36 -7.24
N LEU A 316 18.85 1.63 -7.08
CA LEU A 316 17.88 2.71 -6.89
C LEU A 316 16.97 2.88 -8.11
N ASN A 317 17.49 2.71 -9.32
CA ASN A 317 16.68 2.75 -10.53
C ASN A 317 15.77 1.52 -10.67
N MET A 318 16.24 0.33 -10.25
CA MET A 318 15.52 -0.94 -10.37
C MET A 318 14.46 -1.11 -9.28
N PHE A 319 14.82 -0.87 -8.03
CA PHE A 319 14.05 -1.26 -6.84
C PHE A 319 13.61 -0.08 -5.98
N GLY A 320 14.11 1.12 -6.27
CA GLY A 320 13.73 2.34 -5.55
C GLY A 320 12.22 2.52 -5.54
N LYS A 321 11.66 2.62 -4.32
CA LYS A 321 10.24 2.84 -4.09
C LYS A 321 9.85 4.22 -4.62
N GLY A 322 9.01 4.24 -5.64
CA GLY A 322 8.70 5.45 -6.40
C GLY A 322 7.88 6.51 -5.66
N TRP A 323 7.58 6.34 -4.38
CA TRP A 323 6.63 7.16 -3.65
C TRP A 323 7.08 7.29 -2.20
N LEU A 324 7.17 8.52 -1.70
CA LEU A 324 7.56 8.85 -0.33
C LEU A 324 6.31 9.21 0.50
N ASP A 325 6.11 8.56 1.64
CA ASP A 325 4.99 8.86 2.56
C ASP A 325 5.20 10.23 3.22
N HIS A 326 4.24 11.14 3.07
CA HIS A 326 4.29 12.46 3.70
C HIS A 326 3.75 12.42 5.14
N THR A 327 4.35 11.60 6.01
CA THR A 327 3.95 11.53 7.43
C THR A 327 4.68 12.53 8.32
N THR A 328 5.12 13.70 7.85
CA THR A 328 5.59 14.77 8.76
C THR A 328 5.31 16.19 8.25
N ASN A 329 4.69 16.99 9.13
CA ASN A 329 4.48 18.45 9.14
C ASN A 329 4.99 19.30 7.95
N GLY A 330 4.06 19.81 7.14
CA GLY A 330 4.30 20.90 6.19
C GLY A 330 3.09 21.83 6.06
N ASP A 331 3.15 23.01 6.66
CA ASP A 331 2.16 24.09 6.55
C ASP A 331 2.35 24.87 5.25
N ASN A 332 1.94 24.33 4.09
CA ASN A 332 1.72 25.11 2.86
C ASN A 332 0.92 24.30 1.82
N MET A 333 -0.42 24.39 1.88
CA MET A 333 -1.31 23.93 0.80
C MET A 333 -2.17 25.11 0.32
N MET A 334 -1.66 25.85 -0.66
CA MET A 334 -2.44 26.77 -1.48
C MET A 334 -2.27 26.34 -2.93
N MET A 335 -3.40 26.12 -3.62
CA MET A 335 -3.58 25.89 -5.07
C MET A 335 -3.79 24.45 -5.56
N HIS A 336 -5.05 23.99 -5.56
CA HIS A 336 -5.52 22.75 -6.21
C HIS A 336 -5.51 22.76 -7.76
N ASN A 337 -4.69 23.60 -8.40
CA ASN A 337 -4.52 23.60 -9.86
C ASN A 337 -3.10 23.17 -10.27
N ILE A 338 -2.25 22.82 -9.30
CA ILE A 338 -0.87 22.39 -9.48
C ILE A 338 -0.83 20.88 -9.15
N PRO A 339 -0.05 20.04 -9.86
CA PRO A 339 0.10 18.61 -9.51
C PRO A 339 0.50 18.45 -8.02
N ASP A 340 -0.12 17.51 -7.29
CA ASP A 340 0.14 17.26 -5.86
C ASP A 340 1.44 16.46 -5.65
N PHE A 341 2.53 16.98 -6.23
CA PHE A 341 3.68 16.18 -6.59
C PHE A 341 4.98 16.99 -6.58
N ILE A 342 5.97 16.58 -5.78
CA ILE A 342 7.31 17.19 -5.78
C ILE A 342 8.35 16.08 -5.98
N GLY A 343 9.09 16.11 -7.10
CA GLY A 343 10.24 15.21 -7.28
C GLY A 343 11.33 15.48 -6.24
N ALA A 344 12.12 14.47 -5.87
CA ALA A 344 13.29 14.72 -5.03
C ALA A 344 14.44 15.27 -5.85
N THR A 345 15.22 16.20 -5.30
CA THR A 345 16.48 16.60 -5.94
C THR A 345 17.48 15.44 -5.84
N VAL A 346 17.72 14.75 -6.96
CA VAL A 346 18.67 13.64 -7.07
C VAL A 346 19.79 14.03 -8.02
N SER A 347 21.04 13.80 -7.61
CA SER A 347 22.22 14.10 -8.43
C SER A 347 23.25 12.96 -8.36
N GLY A 348 24.14 12.90 -9.34
CA GLY A 348 25.21 11.92 -9.39
C GLY A 348 26.16 12.14 -10.58
N ASN A 349 27.40 11.67 -10.46
CA ASN A 349 28.44 11.87 -11.47
C ASN A 349 28.29 10.88 -12.65
N ARG A 350 27.27 11.09 -13.50
CA ARG A 350 26.94 10.23 -14.65
C ARG A 350 27.46 10.72 -16.01
N GLY A 351 28.39 11.69 -16.01
CA GLY A 351 29.11 12.12 -17.21
C GLY A 351 30.07 11.03 -17.70
N ALA A 352 31.19 10.85 -16.99
CA ALA A 352 32.14 9.76 -17.24
C ALA A 352 31.90 8.52 -16.35
N SER A 353 31.00 8.61 -15.36
CA SER A 353 30.65 7.51 -14.46
C SER A 353 31.80 7.01 -13.56
N GLY A 354 32.75 7.88 -13.23
CA GLY A 354 33.91 7.55 -12.38
C GLY A 354 33.52 7.29 -10.91
N ILE A 355 34.29 6.44 -10.24
CA ILE A 355 34.15 6.17 -8.79
C ILE A 355 34.92 7.19 -7.93
N ASP A 356 35.75 8.00 -8.57
CA ASP A 356 36.61 9.01 -7.98
C ASP A 356 35.84 10.29 -7.64
N GLY A 357 36.19 10.90 -6.49
CA GLY A 357 35.68 12.22 -6.10
C GLY A 357 34.19 12.26 -5.73
N LEU A 358 33.52 11.12 -5.54
CA LEU A 358 32.08 11.06 -5.27
C LEU A 358 31.72 11.70 -3.92
N LEU A 359 32.48 11.43 -2.85
CA LEU A 359 32.22 12.00 -1.53
C LEU A 359 32.46 13.52 -1.53
N SER A 360 33.56 13.96 -2.12
CA SER A 360 33.92 15.37 -2.29
C SER A 360 32.88 16.13 -3.12
N THR A 361 32.38 15.51 -4.20
CA THR A 361 31.30 16.11 -5.02
C THR A 361 30.00 16.20 -4.24
N ALA A 362 29.63 15.15 -3.50
CA ALA A 362 28.42 15.11 -2.69
C ALA A 362 28.43 16.20 -1.60
N ILE A 363 29.58 16.44 -0.97
CA ILE A 363 29.77 17.53 0.00
C ILE A 363 29.62 18.89 -0.70
N GLY A 364 30.20 19.07 -1.89
CA GLY A 364 30.02 20.28 -2.69
C GLY A 364 28.56 20.52 -3.08
N PHE A 365 27.84 19.46 -3.44
CA PHE A 365 26.40 19.48 -3.71
C PHE A 365 25.59 19.86 -2.47
N ALA A 366 25.94 19.35 -1.28
CA ALA A 366 25.30 19.75 -0.02
C ALA A 366 25.51 21.25 0.29
N VAL A 367 26.72 21.76 0.06
CA VAL A 367 27.02 23.19 0.21
C VAL A 367 26.22 24.04 -0.79
N GLY A 368 26.19 23.65 -2.07
CA GLY A 368 25.53 24.42 -3.12
C GLY A 368 24.00 24.39 -3.06
N SER A 369 23.42 23.26 -2.65
CA SER A 369 21.96 23.12 -2.49
C SER A 369 21.44 23.66 -1.16
N ASN A 370 22.30 23.74 -0.13
CA ASN A 370 21.93 24.05 1.25
C ASN A 370 20.79 23.15 1.79
N LYS A 371 20.73 21.91 1.31
CA LYS A 371 19.76 20.87 1.71
C LYS A 371 20.43 19.82 2.59
N HIS A 372 19.63 19.08 3.36
CA HIS A 372 20.11 17.86 4.01
C HIS A 372 20.38 16.81 2.94
N VAL A 373 21.64 16.38 2.78
CA VAL A 373 22.02 15.45 1.70
C VAL A 373 22.17 14.04 2.24
N CYS A 374 21.42 13.10 1.67
CA CYS A 374 21.68 11.66 1.79
C CYS A 374 22.57 11.22 0.62
N CYS A 375 23.81 10.86 0.90
CA CYS A 375 24.77 10.38 -0.08
C CYS A 375 24.87 8.86 -0.01
N VAL A 376 24.59 8.15 -1.09
CA VAL A 376 24.68 6.68 -1.13
C VAL A 376 25.79 6.28 -2.07
N VAL A 377 26.79 5.55 -1.58
CA VAL A 377 27.98 5.12 -2.35
C VAL A 377 28.37 3.69 -2.00
N GLY A 378 29.09 3.01 -2.91
CA GLY A 378 29.75 1.74 -2.57
C GLY A 378 31.05 1.95 -1.80
N ASP A 379 31.45 0.95 -1.03
CA ASP A 379 32.74 0.85 -0.32
C ASP A 379 33.97 1.23 -1.16
N VAL A 380 34.18 0.65 -2.35
CA VAL A 380 35.35 0.94 -3.19
C VAL A 380 35.36 2.40 -3.64
N SER A 381 34.17 2.97 -3.88
CA SER A 381 34.03 4.40 -4.21
C SER A 381 34.34 5.29 -3.01
N PHE A 382 33.88 4.90 -1.82
CA PHE A 382 34.18 5.60 -0.57
C PHE A 382 35.68 5.55 -0.22
N LEU A 383 36.30 4.38 -0.40
CA LEU A 383 37.74 4.19 -0.19
C LEU A 383 38.58 5.00 -1.18
N HIS A 384 38.12 5.13 -2.43
CA HIS A 384 38.81 5.94 -3.43
C HIS A 384 38.84 7.44 -3.06
N ASP A 385 37.83 7.93 -2.32
CA ASP A 385 37.69 9.34 -1.94
C ASP A 385 37.66 9.55 -0.41
N THR A 386 38.39 8.71 0.34
CA THR A 386 38.41 8.75 1.82
C THR A 386 38.86 10.11 2.36
N ASN A 387 39.79 10.79 1.67
CA ASN A 387 40.23 12.14 2.07
C ASN A 387 39.08 13.16 2.07
N GLY A 388 37.97 12.90 1.35
CA GLY A 388 36.74 13.68 1.41
C GLY A 388 36.11 13.73 2.81
N LEU A 389 36.37 12.75 3.69
CA LEU A 389 35.92 12.80 5.09
C LEU A 389 36.47 14.03 5.84
N SER A 390 37.66 14.50 5.48
CA SER A 390 38.21 15.74 6.03
C SER A 390 37.36 16.95 5.63
N LEU A 391 36.79 16.96 4.42
CA LEU A 391 35.91 18.05 3.96
C LEU A 391 34.54 17.99 4.65
N LEU A 392 34.04 16.78 4.93
CA LEU A 392 32.77 16.56 5.61
C LEU A 392 32.79 17.24 6.99
N ASN A 393 33.86 17.01 7.76
CA ASN A 393 34.02 17.57 9.11
C ASN A 393 34.37 19.08 9.13
N GLN A 394 35.12 19.59 8.15
CA GLN A 394 35.65 20.97 8.21
C GLN A 394 34.69 22.05 7.67
N ARG A 395 33.75 21.72 6.78
CA ARG A 395 32.84 22.70 6.17
C ARG A 395 31.54 22.86 6.97
N ALA A 396 31.57 23.72 7.99
CA ALA A 396 30.48 23.91 8.96
C ALA A 396 29.27 24.77 8.49
N GLN A 397 29.32 25.42 7.32
CA GLN A 397 28.22 26.24 6.81
C GLN A 397 27.33 25.46 5.82
N ARG A 398 26.80 24.32 6.24
CA ARG A 398 25.78 23.56 5.50
C ARG A 398 24.87 22.81 6.46
N LYS A 399 23.75 22.31 5.95
CA LYS A 399 22.94 21.32 6.69
C LYS A 399 23.72 20.00 6.84
N PRO A 400 23.41 19.21 7.89
CA PRO A 400 24.00 17.89 8.09
C PRO A 400 23.84 16.97 6.88
N MET A 401 24.77 16.03 6.73
CA MET A 401 24.84 15.09 5.62
C MET A 401 25.03 13.68 6.14
N THR A 402 24.21 12.75 5.67
CA THR A 402 24.31 11.32 5.96
C THR A 402 24.96 10.62 4.78
N VAL A 403 26.06 9.91 5.01
CA VAL A 403 26.76 9.11 4.00
C VAL A 403 26.47 7.63 4.25
N ILE A 404 25.76 6.99 3.34
CA ILE A 404 25.44 5.57 3.39
C ILE A 404 26.43 4.84 2.49
N VAL A 405 27.26 3.99 3.11
CA VAL A 405 28.26 3.18 2.41
C VAL A 405 27.75 1.75 2.33
N ILE A 406 27.47 1.30 1.12
CA ILE A 406 27.16 -0.11 0.83
C ILE A 406 28.48 -0.87 0.81
N ASN A 407 28.75 -1.64 1.87
CA ASN A 407 29.98 -2.40 2.04
C ASN A 407 29.75 -3.89 1.76
N ASN A 408 30.03 -4.27 0.51
CA ASN A 408 30.10 -5.65 0.02
C ASN A 408 31.53 -6.19 0.00
N HIS A 409 32.51 -5.45 0.54
CA HIS A 409 33.93 -5.77 0.56
C HIS A 409 34.53 -5.94 -0.86
N GLY A 410 34.09 -5.14 -1.83
CA GLY A 410 34.62 -5.11 -3.20
C GLY A 410 33.64 -4.65 -4.28
N GLY A 411 34.10 -4.59 -5.53
CA GLY A 411 33.31 -4.19 -6.69
C GLY A 411 32.21 -5.19 -7.09
N ALA A 412 31.08 -5.22 -6.39
CA ALA A 412 30.00 -6.19 -6.63
C ALA A 412 29.38 -6.14 -8.04
N ILE A 413 29.44 -5.01 -8.77
CA ILE A 413 28.88 -4.91 -10.13
C ILE A 413 29.36 -6.03 -11.07
N PHE A 414 30.59 -6.50 -10.90
CA PHE A 414 31.16 -7.54 -11.76
C PHE A 414 30.50 -8.91 -11.53
N SER A 415 29.81 -9.14 -10.41
CA SER A 415 29.07 -10.38 -10.13
C SER A 415 27.81 -10.53 -11.00
N LEU A 416 27.25 -9.39 -11.46
CA LEU A 416 26.10 -9.35 -12.36
C LEU A 416 26.48 -9.28 -13.84
N LEU A 417 27.77 -9.09 -14.15
CA LEU A 417 28.27 -9.07 -15.53
C LEU A 417 28.61 -10.48 -16.02
N PRO A 418 28.61 -10.73 -17.35
CA PRO A 418 28.92 -12.05 -17.92
C PRO A 418 30.25 -12.65 -17.45
N VAL A 419 31.22 -11.82 -17.06
CA VAL A 419 32.53 -12.23 -16.56
C VAL A 419 32.44 -13.13 -15.31
N ALA A 420 31.42 -12.94 -14.46
CA ALA A 420 31.21 -13.77 -13.28
C ALA A 420 30.93 -15.25 -13.60
N LYS A 421 30.40 -15.52 -14.81
CA LYS A 421 30.11 -16.89 -15.26
C LYS A 421 31.30 -17.57 -15.92
N THR A 422 32.29 -16.80 -16.40
CA THR A 422 33.39 -17.32 -17.23
C THR A 422 34.75 -17.28 -16.54
N ALA A 423 34.98 -16.34 -15.63
CA ALA A 423 36.24 -16.21 -14.90
C ALA A 423 36.28 -17.13 -13.67
N SER A 424 37.48 -17.60 -13.29
CA SER A 424 37.63 -18.34 -12.04
C SER A 424 37.47 -17.43 -10.82
N PRO A 425 37.04 -17.96 -9.66
CA PRO A 425 36.87 -17.17 -8.44
C PRO A 425 38.12 -16.37 -8.04
N GLN A 426 39.33 -16.95 -8.22
CA GLN A 426 40.58 -16.25 -7.92
C GLN A 426 40.81 -15.02 -8.82
N ILE A 427 40.43 -15.11 -10.09
CA ILE A 427 40.54 -13.98 -11.03
C ILE A 427 39.53 -12.90 -10.67
N LEU A 428 38.28 -13.28 -10.34
CA LEU A 428 37.24 -12.35 -9.93
C LEU A 428 37.64 -11.57 -8.68
N GLN A 429 38.05 -12.25 -7.61
CA GLN A 429 38.47 -11.60 -6.36
C GLN A 429 39.64 -10.64 -6.58
N LYS A 430 40.67 -11.06 -7.33
CA LYS A 430 41.90 -10.29 -7.49
C LYS A 430 41.78 -9.10 -8.44
N TYR A 431 41.08 -9.25 -9.56
CA TYR A 431 41.14 -8.27 -10.67
C TYR A 431 39.82 -7.54 -10.91
N PHE A 432 38.69 -8.04 -10.41
CA PHE A 432 37.38 -7.44 -10.64
C PHE A 432 36.76 -6.92 -9.35
N TYR A 433 36.54 -7.78 -8.36
CA TYR A 433 36.01 -7.36 -7.07
C TYR A 433 37.03 -6.53 -6.30
N THR A 434 38.33 -6.79 -6.50
CA THR A 434 39.41 -6.09 -5.78
C THR A 434 39.13 -6.07 -4.28
N SER A 435 38.80 -7.26 -3.73
CA SER A 435 38.30 -7.39 -2.37
C SER A 435 39.28 -6.81 -1.35
N HIS A 436 38.74 -6.21 -0.29
CA HIS A 436 39.51 -5.51 0.72
C HIS A 436 39.05 -5.89 2.13
N ASP A 437 39.90 -5.62 3.12
CA ASP A 437 39.63 -5.83 4.55
C ASP A 437 39.93 -4.53 5.32
N ILE A 438 39.34 -3.42 4.86
CA ILE A 438 39.54 -2.08 5.43
C ILE A 438 38.42 -1.76 6.41
N SER A 439 38.78 -1.32 7.60
CA SER A 439 37.83 -0.87 8.62
C SER A 439 37.38 0.57 8.37
N ILE A 440 36.14 0.74 7.88
CA ILE A 440 35.51 2.05 7.65
C ILE A 440 35.33 2.82 8.97
N SER A 441 35.00 2.13 10.07
CA SER A 441 34.89 2.75 11.40
C SER A 441 36.17 3.48 11.82
N LYS A 442 37.34 2.84 11.69
CA LYS A 442 38.64 3.46 12.01
C LYS A 442 38.97 4.64 11.11
N LEU A 443 38.55 4.62 9.84
CA LEU A 443 38.69 5.76 8.93
C LEU A 443 37.83 6.94 9.41
N CYS A 444 36.57 6.67 9.77
CA CYS A 444 35.67 7.69 10.31
C CYS A 444 36.23 8.30 11.61
N ASP A 445 36.73 7.46 12.53
CA ASP A 445 37.37 7.90 13.78
C ASP A 445 38.58 8.81 13.52
N ALA A 446 39.45 8.43 12.56
CA ALA A 446 40.61 9.22 12.18
C ALA A 446 40.23 10.63 11.70
N HIS A 447 39.05 10.77 11.09
CA HIS A 447 38.51 12.04 10.61
C HIS A 447 37.49 12.70 11.57
N ARG A 448 37.25 12.09 12.74
CA ARG A 448 36.26 12.52 13.74
C ARG A 448 34.83 12.63 13.19
N VAL A 449 34.45 11.67 12.33
CA VAL A 449 33.10 11.55 11.77
C VAL A 449 32.38 10.42 12.50
N LYS A 450 31.12 10.63 12.87
CA LYS A 450 30.32 9.60 13.55
C LYS A 450 30.06 8.43 12.61
N HIS A 451 30.19 7.20 13.11
CA HIS A 451 29.99 5.97 12.36
C HIS A 451 28.89 5.11 12.99
N PHE A 452 28.09 4.48 12.14
CA PHE A 452 27.11 3.45 12.51
C PHE A 452 27.31 2.23 11.62
N LEU A 453 27.44 1.05 12.22
CA LEU A 453 27.42 -0.22 11.49
C LEU A 453 26.00 -0.79 11.52
N VAL A 454 25.51 -1.22 10.36
CA VAL A 454 24.18 -1.80 10.17
C VAL A 454 24.34 -3.15 9.50
N GLN A 455 23.82 -4.20 10.14
CA GLN A 455 23.89 -5.59 9.69
C GLN A 455 22.49 -6.20 9.52
N THR A 456 21.45 -5.58 10.08
CA THR A 456 20.07 -6.06 9.97
C THR A 456 19.12 -5.01 9.40
N LYS A 457 17.99 -5.47 8.84
CA LYS A 457 16.92 -4.59 8.35
C LYS A 457 16.37 -3.66 9.45
N ALA A 458 16.23 -4.16 10.68
CA ALA A 458 15.76 -3.39 11.82
C ALA A 458 16.76 -2.28 12.21
N GLU A 459 18.06 -2.61 12.27
CA GLU A 459 19.11 -1.63 12.52
C GLU A 459 19.16 -0.54 11.44
N LEU A 460 18.91 -0.88 10.17
CA LEU A 460 18.86 0.10 9.08
C LEU A 460 17.74 1.10 9.35
N HIS A 461 16.52 0.61 9.57
CA HIS A 461 15.36 1.45 9.83
C HIS A 461 15.58 2.38 11.03
N ASP A 462 16.04 1.83 12.17
CA ASP A 462 16.31 2.60 13.38
C ASP A 462 17.40 3.67 13.16
N THR A 463 18.43 3.34 12.37
CA THR A 463 19.53 4.26 12.04
C THR A 463 19.06 5.39 11.11
N LEU A 464 18.24 5.09 10.10
CA LEU A 464 17.67 6.10 9.21
C LEU A 464 16.81 7.11 9.99
N VAL A 465 15.99 6.64 10.94
CA VAL A 465 15.19 7.50 11.82
C VAL A 465 16.09 8.34 12.75
N LYS A 466 17.08 7.71 13.37
CA LYS A 466 17.99 8.37 14.32
C LYS A 466 18.84 9.46 13.68
N THR A 467 19.44 9.18 12.53
CA THR A 467 20.31 10.13 11.82
C THR A 467 19.56 11.40 11.42
N HIS A 468 18.27 11.27 11.09
CA HIS A 468 17.41 12.42 10.82
C HIS A 468 17.18 13.29 12.07
N ALA A 469 16.84 12.67 13.21
CA ALA A 469 16.50 13.38 14.45
C ALA A 469 17.69 14.11 15.09
N GLU A 470 18.89 13.55 14.99
CA GLU A 470 20.07 14.11 15.68
C GLU A 470 20.75 15.26 14.90
N HIS A 471 20.42 15.48 13.62
CA HIS A 471 21.02 16.53 12.78
C HIS A 471 22.57 16.53 12.80
N LEU A 472 23.19 15.36 12.58
CA LEU A 472 24.65 15.19 12.63
C LEU A 472 25.21 14.67 11.30
N ASP A 473 26.44 15.06 10.99
CA ASP A 473 27.22 14.40 9.94
C ASP A 473 27.62 13.00 10.39
N CYS A 474 27.30 12.00 9.57
CA CYS A 474 27.58 10.62 9.90
C CYS A 474 27.81 9.74 8.67
N VAL A 475 28.50 8.64 8.90
CA VAL A 475 28.66 7.53 7.97
C VAL A 475 27.87 6.33 8.52
N VAL A 476 26.94 5.82 7.71
CA VAL A 476 26.21 4.58 7.96
C VAL A 476 26.78 3.52 7.04
N GLU A 477 27.51 2.58 7.60
CA GLU A 477 28.05 1.42 6.90
C GLU A 477 27.01 0.30 6.91
N VAL A 478 26.56 -0.11 5.73
CA VAL A 478 25.64 -1.23 5.54
C VAL A 478 26.46 -2.42 5.04
N GLU A 479 26.65 -3.41 5.89
CA GLU A 479 27.42 -4.61 5.55
C GLU A 479 26.56 -5.65 4.82
N ASN A 480 27.11 -6.22 3.74
CA ASN A 480 26.49 -7.30 2.98
C ASN A 480 27.54 -8.12 2.21
N GLN A 481 27.11 -9.10 1.41
CA GLN A 481 27.98 -10.03 0.68
C GLN A 481 27.68 -10.05 -0.82
N ILE A 482 28.74 -10.04 -1.65
CA ILE A 482 28.64 -10.03 -3.12
C ILE A 482 27.80 -11.19 -3.65
N ASP A 483 28.07 -12.41 -3.18
CA ASP A 483 27.42 -13.62 -3.69
C ASP A 483 25.94 -13.71 -3.30
N GLU A 484 25.60 -13.30 -2.07
CA GLU A 484 24.22 -13.24 -1.58
C GLU A 484 23.41 -12.24 -2.41
N ASN A 485 23.94 -11.02 -2.62
CA ASN A 485 23.28 -10.01 -3.45
C ASN A 485 23.14 -10.48 -4.90
N ALA A 486 24.18 -11.06 -5.49
CA ALA A 486 24.13 -11.56 -6.87
C ALA A 486 23.06 -12.66 -7.05
N ASN A 487 22.95 -13.57 -6.10
CA ASN A 487 21.92 -14.60 -6.10
C ASN A 487 20.53 -14.01 -5.88
N PHE A 488 20.38 -13.03 -4.98
CA PHE A 488 19.11 -12.38 -4.72
C PHE A 488 18.58 -11.60 -5.94
N HIS A 489 19.46 -10.85 -6.62
CA HIS A 489 19.14 -10.19 -7.89
C HIS A 489 18.66 -11.17 -8.96
N ARG A 490 19.32 -12.32 -9.08
CA ARG A 490 18.95 -13.37 -10.04
C ARG A 490 17.57 -13.93 -9.72
N THR A 491 17.32 -14.24 -8.44
CA THR A 491 16.03 -14.73 -7.94
C THR A 491 14.92 -13.75 -8.28
N ILE A 492 15.03 -12.49 -7.88
CA ILE A 492 14.01 -11.47 -8.18
C ILE A 492 13.80 -11.34 -9.68
N SER A 493 14.87 -11.27 -10.48
CA SER A 493 14.76 -11.12 -11.93
C SER A 493 13.98 -12.26 -12.58
N MET A 494 14.20 -13.50 -12.15
CA MET A 494 13.49 -14.68 -12.67
C MET A 494 11.99 -14.64 -12.32
N PHE A 495 11.65 -14.26 -11.08
CA PHE A 495 10.26 -14.15 -10.65
C PHE A 495 9.52 -12.97 -11.31
N VAL A 496 10.20 -11.84 -11.48
CA VAL A 496 9.67 -10.67 -12.18
C VAL A 496 9.41 -10.96 -13.65
N ASP A 497 10.37 -11.59 -14.34
CA ASP A 497 10.21 -12.00 -15.74
C ASP A 497 9.00 -12.93 -15.91
N ASN A 498 8.93 -13.97 -15.07
CA ASN A 498 7.80 -14.89 -15.06
C ASN A 498 6.47 -14.13 -14.82
N THR A 499 6.44 -13.25 -13.83
CA THR A 499 5.28 -12.42 -13.50
C THR A 499 4.82 -11.57 -14.67
N ALA A 500 5.74 -10.80 -15.27
CA ALA A 500 5.42 -9.88 -16.34
C ALA A 500 4.88 -10.64 -17.57
N THR A 501 5.49 -11.78 -17.89
CA THR A 501 5.03 -12.68 -18.95
C THR A 501 3.63 -13.22 -18.68
N HIS A 502 3.40 -13.81 -17.49
CA HIS A 502 2.11 -14.42 -17.15
C HIS A 502 0.97 -13.40 -17.11
N TYR A 503 1.19 -12.21 -16.53
CA TYR A 503 0.17 -11.17 -16.52
C TYR A 503 -0.13 -10.66 -17.93
N LEU A 504 0.90 -10.47 -18.77
CA LEU A 504 0.68 -10.06 -20.15
C LEU A 504 -0.17 -11.10 -20.90
N ASP A 505 0.19 -12.38 -20.82
CA ASP A 505 -0.55 -13.47 -21.48
C ASP A 505 -2.00 -13.56 -20.98
N TYR A 506 -2.21 -13.40 -19.67
CA TYR A 506 -3.55 -13.35 -19.07
C TYR A 506 -4.40 -12.19 -19.59
N LEU A 507 -3.80 -11.01 -19.76
CA LEU A 507 -4.46 -9.78 -20.22
C LEU A 507 -4.67 -9.75 -21.75
N LEU A 508 -3.84 -10.47 -22.51
CA LEU A 508 -3.97 -10.62 -23.96
C LEU A 508 -4.89 -11.77 -24.36
N GLY A 509 -4.96 -12.82 -23.55
CA GLY A 509 -5.64 -14.08 -23.86
C GLY A 509 -7.17 -14.06 -23.93
N ASP A 510 -7.82 -12.92 -23.73
CA ASP A 510 -9.29 -12.86 -23.71
C ASP A 510 -9.90 -12.96 -25.13
N PRO A 511 -10.68 -14.04 -25.44
CA PRO A 511 -11.29 -14.28 -26.75
C PRO A 511 -12.36 -13.26 -27.15
N TYR A 512 -12.85 -12.42 -26.23
CA TYR A 512 -13.84 -11.40 -26.54
C TYR A 512 -13.22 -10.06 -26.96
N SER A 513 -11.88 -9.95 -27.08
CA SER A 513 -11.17 -8.66 -27.08
C SER A 513 -10.45 -8.26 -28.38
N SER A 514 -10.99 -8.57 -29.56
CA SER A 514 -10.38 -8.14 -30.83
C SER A 514 -10.54 -6.64 -31.12
N THR A 515 -11.37 -5.92 -30.36
CA THR A 515 -11.57 -4.47 -30.50
C THR A 515 -11.33 -3.70 -29.19
N THR A 516 -10.88 -2.44 -29.29
CA THR A 516 -10.62 -1.55 -28.14
C THR A 516 -11.85 -1.29 -27.25
N SER A 517 -13.08 -1.54 -27.72
CA SER A 517 -14.30 -1.38 -26.93
C SER A 517 -14.57 -2.52 -25.93
N ASP A 518 -13.90 -3.66 -26.07
CA ASP A 518 -14.28 -4.87 -25.32
C ASP A 518 -13.51 -5.07 -24.00
N LEU A 519 -12.30 -4.50 -23.83
CA LEU A 519 -11.68 -4.47 -22.48
C LEU A 519 -12.32 -3.46 -21.54
N ASP A 520 -12.86 -2.39 -22.12
CA ASP A 520 -13.74 -1.47 -21.40
C ASP A 520 -14.93 -2.27 -20.82
N ARG A 521 -15.35 -3.36 -21.47
CA ARG A 521 -16.38 -4.28 -20.99
C ARG A 521 -15.87 -5.28 -19.94
N MET A 522 -14.62 -5.76 -20.06
CA MET A 522 -13.97 -6.68 -19.09
C MET A 522 -13.73 -6.00 -17.73
N TYR A 523 -13.33 -4.72 -17.72
CA TYR A 523 -13.07 -3.95 -16.49
C TYR A 523 -14.27 -3.14 -16.00
N LYS A 524 -15.31 -2.93 -16.81
CA LYS A 524 -16.57 -2.29 -16.39
C LYS A 524 -17.71 -3.29 -16.22
N THR A 525 -17.42 -4.57 -16.02
CA THR A 525 -18.50 -5.48 -15.66
C THR A 525 -18.89 -5.25 -14.21
N LYS A 526 -20.18 -5.03 -13.98
CA LYS A 526 -20.70 -4.65 -12.67
C LYS A 526 -21.37 -5.82 -11.97
N ILE A 527 -21.16 -5.90 -10.67
CA ILE A 527 -21.92 -6.83 -9.83
C ILE A 527 -23.32 -6.25 -9.65
N HIS A 528 -24.31 -6.83 -10.34
CA HIS A 528 -25.69 -6.30 -10.38
C HIS A 528 -26.53 -6.75 -9.20
N ALA A 529 -26.30 -7.99 -8.74
CA ALA A 529 -27.01 -8.55 -7.62
C ALA A 529 -26.06 -9.36 -6.74
N ILE A 530 -26.35 -9.30 -5.44
CA ILE A 530 -25.73 -10.08 -4.39
C ILE A 530 -26.89 -10.72 -3.65
N GLU A 531 -26.74 -11.95 -3.24
CA GLU A 531 -27.64 -12.67 -2.35
C GLU A 531 -26.76 -13.38 -1.32
N TYR A 532 -27.18 -13.43 -0.06
CA TYR A 532 -26.55 -14.28 0.94
C TYR A 532 -27.60 -15.10 1.69
N MET A 533 -27.24 -16.35 2.01
CA MET A 533 -28.15 -17.37 2.54
C MET A 533 -27.53 -17.98 3.79
N LEU A 534 -28.22 -17.89 4.93
CA LEU A 534 -27.82 -18.54 6.18
C LEU A 534 -28.09 -20.04 6.06
N TYR A 535 -27.03 -20.85 6.16
CA TYR A 535 -27.15 -22.30 6.21
C TYR A 535 -26.90 -22.83 7.62
N ARG A 536 -27.48 -23.99 7.92
CA ARG A 536 -27.24 -24.73 9.15
C ARG A 536 -27.11 -26.22 8.86
N ILE A 537 -25.94 -26.79 9.14
CA ILE A 537 -25.63 -28.20 8.85
C ILE A 537 -25.24 -28.95 10.11
N GLN A 538 -25.63 -30.23 10.20
CA GLN A 538 -25.32 -31.07 11.36
C GLN A 538 -23.91 -31.69 11.27
N LEU A 539 -23.24 -31.79 12.42
CA LEU A 539 -21.93 -32.43 12.59
C LEU A 539 -22.07 -33.80 13.25
N SER A 540 -21.28 -34.79 12.80
CA SER A 540 -21.22 -36.14 13.41
C SER A 540 -20.37 -36.21 14.67
N ALA A 541 -19.57 -35.18 14.96
CA ALA A 541 -18.71 -35.06 16.13
C ALA A 541 -18.72 -33.60 16.64
N PRO A 542 -18.50 -33.37 17.95
CA PRO A 542 -18.44 -32.03 18.52
C PRO A 542 -17.26 -31.22 17.98
N ARG A 543 -17.38 -29.88 18.00
CA ARG A 543 -16.33 -28.97 17.54
C ARG A 543 -15.09 -29.10 18.44
N THR A 544 -13.93 -28.93 17.82
CA THR A 544 -12.63 -29.06 18.53
C THR A 544 -12.36 -27.95 19.57
N SER A 545 -13.18 -26.90 19.59
CA SER A 545 -13.06 -25.69 20.42
C SER A 545 -13.80 -25.77 21.77
N GLY A 546 -13.69 -26.88 22.50
CA GLY A 546 -13.79 -26.90 23.97
C GLY A 546 -15.08 -26.44 24.69
N ILE A 547 -16.14 -25.99 24.01
CA ILE A 547 -17.43 -25.66 24.65
C ILE A 547 -18.40 -26.81 24.36
N SER A 548 -18.74 -27.55 25.43
CA SER A 548 -19.68 -28.67 25.40
C SER A 548 -21.12 -28.15 25.30
N ASP A 549 -21.51 -27.57 24.16
CA ASP A 549 -22.91 -27.29 23.89
C ASP A 549 -23.55 -28.50 23.18
N SER A 550 -24.71 -28.92 23.69
CA SER A 550 -25.41 -30.17 23.32
C SER A 550 -26.02 -30.19 21.90
N SER A 551 -25.71 -29.21 21.04
CA SER A 551 -26.20 -29.14 19.66
C SER A 551 -25.04 -29.03 18.66
N CYS A 552 -24.66 -30.14 18.03
CA CYS A 552 -23.60 -30.25 17.03
C CYS A 552 -24.03 -29.70 15.66
N PHE A 553 -24.21 -28.38 15.53
CA PHE A 553 -24.45 -27.73 14.22
C PHE A 553 -23.28 -26.84 13.83
N HIS A 554 -23.10 -26.60 12.54
CA HIS A 554 -22.25 -25.56 11.97
C HIS A 554 -23.12 -24.60 11.14
N GLU A 555 -22.88 -23.31 11.32
CA GLU A 555 -23.64 -22.23 10.72
C GLU A 555 -22.70 -21.32 9.95
N GLY A 556 -23.15 -20.83 8.81
CA GLY A 556 -22.41 -19.91 7.96
C GLY A 556 -23.30 -19.36 6.85
N PHE A 557 -22.69 -18.66 5.90
CA PHE A 557 -23.43 -18.05 4.79
C PHE A 557 -22.91 -18.51 3.44
N ILE A 558 -23.82 -18.80 2.51
CA ILE A 558 -23.49 -18.89 1.08
C ILE A 558 -23.71 -17.54 0.43
N LEU A 559 -22.69 -17.01 -0.22
CA LEU A 559 -22.74 -15.81 -1.05
C LEU A 559 -22.98 -16.20 -2.50
N LYS A 560 -23.82 -15.42 -3.17
CA LYS A 560 -24.13 -15.58 -4.58
C LYS A 560 -24.07 -14.22 -5.27
N LEU A 561 -23.11 -14.06 -6.17
CA LEU A 561 -22.90 -12.84 -6.96
C LEU A 561 -23.43 -13.06 -8.38
N ARG A 562 -24.10 -12.06 -8.96
CA ARG A 562 -24.60 -12.11 -10.34
C ARG A 562 -24.16 -10.90 -11.16
N MET A 563 -23.78 -11.16 -12.41
CA MET A 563 -23.44 -10.16 -13.43
C MET A 563 -24.56 -9.97 -14.46
N ASP A 564 -24.42 -8.93 -15.30
CA ASP A 564 -25.38 -8.52 -16.34
C ASP A 564 -25.83 -9.62 -17.31
N ASP A 565 -24.97 -10.61 -17.54
CA ASP A 565 -25.16 -11.74 -18.45
C ASP A 565 -25.73 -13.00 -17.76
N ASN A 566 -26.28 -12.85 -16.55
CA ASN A 566 -26.76 -13.94 -15.68
C ASN A 566 -25.66 -14.92 -15.25
N ILE A 567 -24.39 -14.56 -15.37
CA ILE A 567 -23.29 -15.36 -14.83
C ILE A 567 -23.28 -15.23 -13.31
N VAL A 568 -23.12 -16.36 -12.64
CA VAL A 568 -23.18 -16.47 -11.18
C VAL A 568 -21.87 -17.03 -10.63
N GLY A 569 -21.44 -16.50 -9.50
CA GLY A 569 -20.36 -17.03 -8.69
C GLY A 569 -20.81 -17.26 -7.26
N PHE A 570 -20.41 -18.40 -6.70
CA PHE A 570 -20.73 -18.80 -5.34
C PHE A 570 -19.51 -18.75 -4.43
N GLY A 571 -19.72 -18.34 -3.19
CA GLY A 571 -18.72 -18.36 -2.14
C GLY A 571 -19.31 -18.79 -0.81
N GLU A 572 -18.46 -19.26 0.09
CA GLU A 572 -18.85 -19.68 1.43
C GLU A 572 -18.14 -18.84 2.48
N VAL A 573 -18.92 -18.30 3.41
CA VAL A 573 -18.48 -17.61 4.62
C VAL A 573 -18.74 -18.57 5.78
N ALA A 574 -17.71 -19.27 6.21
CA ALA A 574 -17.76 -20.24 7.30
C ALA A 574 -17.01 -19.66 8.52
N PRO A 575 -17.69 -18.88 9.38
CA PRO A 575 -17.06 -18.31 10.57
C PRO A 575 -16.77 -19.38 11.62
N ILE A 576 -15.70 -19.17 12.38
CA ILE A 576 -15.22 -20.11 13.38
C ILE A 576 -14.92 -19.34 14.68
N GLU A 577 -15.24 -19.95 15.82
CA GLU A 577 -15.11 -19.33 17.15
C GLU A 577 -13.71 -18.78 17.47
N ILE A 578 -12.66 -19.35 16.84
CA ILE A 578 -11.25 -18.96 17.05
C ILE A 578 -11.02 -17.47 16.76
N HIS A 579 -11.77 -16.87 15.85
CA HIS A 579 -11.61 -15.45 15.46
C HIS A 579 -12.45 -14.47 16.27
N GLN A 580 -13.22 -14.93 17.26
CA GLN A 580 -14.26 -14.10 17.91
C GLN A 580 -15.22 -13.47 16.88
N GLU A 581 -15.42 -14.16 15.76
CA GLU A 581 -16.40 -13.86 14.73
C GLU A 581 -17.72 -14.47 15.18
N ASP A 582 -18.61 -13.61 15.67
CA ASP A 582 -19.97 -14.00 15.98
C ASP A 582 -20.79 -14.02 14.68
N ILE A 583 -21.71 -15.00 14.53
CA ILE A 583 -22.53 -15.15 13.31
C ILE A 583 -23.32 -13.88 12.99
N ILE A 584 -23.75 -13.13 14.03
CA ILE A 584 -24.47 -11.87 13.89
C ILE A 584 -23.51 -10.76 13.43
N ASP A 585 -22.31 -10.69 14.02
CA ASP A 585 -21.28 -9.72 13.60
C ASP A 585 -20.89 -9.95 12.12
N VAL A 586 -20.86 -11.21 11.66
CA VAL A 586 -20.61 -11.59 10.27
C VAL A 586 -21.76 -11.19 9.35
N GLU A 587 -23.01 -11.45 9.73
CA GLU A 587 -24.19 -11.03 8.96
C GLU A 587 -24.21 -9.50 8.75
N GLU A 588 -23.90 -8.73 9.79
CA GLU A 588 -23.85 -7.26 9.72
C GLU A 588 -22.77 -6.77 8.74
N GLN A 589 -21.58 -7.39 8.72
CA GLN A 589 -20.56 -7.09 7.70
C GLN A 589 -21.07 -7.44 6.30
N LEU A 590 -21.71 -8.59 6.13
CA LEU A 590 -22.27 -9.00 4.84
C LEU A 590 -23.35 -8.02 4.35
N ARG A 591 -24.21 -7.52 5.23
CA ARG A 591 -25.21 -6.48 4.90
C ARG A 591 -24.57 -5.16 4.49
N PHE A 592 -23.53 -4.74 5.20
CA PHE A 592 -22.77 -3.55 4.82
C PHE A 592 -22.15 -3.73 3.42
N LEU A 593 -21.47 -4.85 3.20
CA LEU A 593 -20.81 -5.17 1.92
C LEU A 593 -21.82 -5.31 0.79
N PHE A 594 -22.98 -5.92 1.04
CA PHE A 594 -24.06 -6.06 0.07
C PHE A 594 -24.41 -4.72 -0.57
N HIS A 595 -24.58 -3.68 0.25
CA HIS A 595 -24.92 -2.35 -0.24
C HIS A 595 -23.78 -1.70 -1.03
N ARG A 596 -22.52 -1.93 -0.61
CA ARG A 596 -21.36 -1.30 -1.23
C ARG A 596 -20.89 -2.00 -2.50
N VAL A 597 -21.00 -3.32 -2.57
CA VAL A 597 -20.52 -4.12 -3.70
C VAL A 597 -21.51 -4.10 -4.87
N LYS A 598 -22.80 -3.86 -4.61
CA LYS A 598 -23.78 -3.65 -5.68
C LYS A 598 -23.37 -2.47 -6.57
N ASP A 599 -23.44 -2.68 -7.88
CA ASP A 599 -23.04 -1.73 -8.92
C ASP A 599 -21.55 -1.34 -8.94
N CYS A 600 -20.71 -2.00 -8.11
CA CYS A 600 -19.26 -1.86 -8.20
C CYS A 600 -18.74 -2.48 -9.49
N GLU A 601 -17.77 -1.80 -10.11
CA GLU A 601 -16.97 -2.34 -11.20
C GLU A 601 -16.03 -3.41 -10.64
N LEU A 602 -15.92 -4.53 -11.34
CA LEU A 602 -15.02 -5.62 -10.99
C LEU A 602 -13.76 -5.56 -11.88
N ASP A 603 -12.72 -4.87 -11.39
CA ASP A 603 -11.43 -4.71 -12.06
C ASP A 603 -10.30 -5.55 -11.42
N VAL A 604 -10.66 -6.63 -10.74
CA VAL A 604 -9.73 -7.54 -10.08
C VAL A 604 -8.98 -8.42 -11.09
N VAL A 605 -7.66 -8.49 -10.96
CA VAL A 605 -6.85 -9.53 -11.60
C VAL A 605 -6.69 -10.69 -10.61
N PRO A 606 -7.25 -11.89 -10.88
CA PRO A 606 -7.38 -12.98 -9.91
C PRO A 606 -6.08 -13.75 -9.63
N LEU A 607 -4.92 -13.13 -9.81
CA LEU A 607 -3.60 -13.74 -9.61
C LEU A 607 -3.09 -13.63 -8.16
N LEU A 608 -3.95 -13.21 -7.21
CA LEU A 608 -3.74 -13.24 -5.76
C LEU A 608 -2.48 -12.50 -5.26
N ARG A 609 -2.24 -11.28 -5.75
CA ARG A 609 -1.06 -10.46 -5.38
C ARG A 609 -1.39 -9.14 -4.69
N GLY A 610 -2.50 -9.06 -3.98
CA GLY A 610 -3.02 -7.80 -3.43
C GLY A 610 -4.12 -7.19 -4.31
N SER A 611 -4.51 -7.85 -5.40
CA SER A 611 -5.58 -7.40 -6.29
C SER A 611 -6.95 -7.34 -5.62
N PHE A 612 -7.26 -8.30 -4.72
CA PHE A 612 -8.51 -8.29 -3.96
C PHE A 612 -8.49 -7.21 -2.88
N SER A 613 -7.42 -7.13 -2.09
CA SER A 613 -7.28 -6.07 -1.09
C SER A 613 -7.30 -4.68 -1.73
N ASN A 614 -6.66 -4.50 -2.88
CA ASN A 614 -6.73 -3.24 -3.62
C ASN A 614 -8.16 -2.92 -4.04
N TRP A 615 -8.89 -3.88 -4.63
CA TRP A 615 -10.28 -3.67 -5.05
C TRP A 615 -11.23 -3.37 -3.88
N ILE A 616 -11.07 -4.07 -2.74
CA ILE A 616 -11.82 -3.78 -1.50
C ILE A 616 -11.58 -2.34 -1.08
N TRP A 617 -10.33 -1.87 -1.09
CA TRP A 617 -10.04 -0.48 -0.79
C TRP A 617 -10.64 0.47 -1.84
N THR A 618 -10.27 0.33 -3.12
CA THR A 618 -10.57 1.32 -4.17
C THR A 618 -12.04 1.38 -4.56
N ASN A 619 -12.75 0.26 -4.56
CA ASN A 619 -14.12 0.18 -5.10
C ASN A 619 -15.15 0.15 -3.96
N ILE A 620 -14.90 -0.60 -2.88
CA ILE A 620 -15.82 -0.69 -1.73
C ILE A 620 -15.61 0.50 -0.76
N GLY A 621 -14.37 0.97 -0.61
CA GLY A 621 -14.02 2.08 0.28
C GLY A 621 -13.95 1.66 1.74
N ILE A 622 -13.32 0.51 2.02
CA ILE A 622 -13.05 0.04 3.39
C ILE A 622 -11.62 -0.52 3.49
N PRO A 623 -10.95 -0.39 4.65
CA PRO A 623 -9.66 -1.04 4.85
C PRO A 623 -9.79 -2.58 4.76
N PRO A 624 -8.99 -3.27 3.93
CA PRO A 624 -9.07 -4.73 3.78
C PRO A 624 -8.84 -5.49 5.08
N SER A 625 -8.06 -4.90 6.01
CA SER A 625 -7.79 -5.39 7.36
C SER A 625 -9.03 -5.43 8.27
N SER A 626 -10.08 -4.69 7.92
CA SER A 626 -11.30 -4.54 8.74
C SER A 626 -12.40 -5.53 8.34
N VAL A 627 -12.25 -6.20 7.21
CA VAL A 627 -13.13 -7.30 6.77
C VAL A 627 -12.76 -8.55 7.54
N PHE A 628 -13.75 -9.24 8.11
CA PHE A 628 -13.48 -10.49 8.82
C PHE A 628 -12.88 -11.56 7.90
N PRO A 629 -11.93 -12.38 8.39
CA PRO A 629 -11.33 -13.44 7.62
C PRO A 629 -12.30 -14.33 6.83
N SER A 630 -13.37 -14.82 7.47
CA SER A 630 -14.36 -15.67 6.80
C SER A 630 -15.13 -14.92 5.71
N VAL A 631 -15.48 -13.66 5.97
CA VAL A 631 -16.20 -12.78 5.04
C VAL A 631 -15.33 -12.48 3.81
N LYS A 632 -14.06 -12.14 4.03
CA LYS A 632 -13.09 -11.91 2.94
C LYS A 632 -12.90 -13.19 2.12
N CYS A 633 -12.74 -14.34 2.77
CA CYS A 633 -12.63 -15.63 2.10
C CYS A 633 -13.86 -15.94 1.23
N GLY A 634 -15.08 -15.77 1.75
CA GLY A 634 -16.29 -16.01 0.98
C GLY A 634 -16.47 -15.05 -0.19
N LEU A 635 -16.10 -13.76 -0.03
CA LEU A 635 -16.16 -12.77 -1.11
C LEU A 635 -15.16 -13.09 -2.22
N GLU A 636 -13.91 -13.39 -1.87
CA GLU A 636 -12.89 -13.81 -2.83
C GLU A 636 -13.30 -15.10 -3.55
N MET A 637 -13.85 -16.08 -2.82
CA MET A 637 -14.38 -17.33 -3.38
C MET A 637 -15.43 -17.05 -4.45
N ALA A 638 -16.43 -16.21 -4.12
CA ALA A 638 -17.52 -15.88 -5.02
C ALA A 638 -17.03 -15.15 -6.27
N ILE A 639 -16.10 -14.21 -6.13
CA ILE A 639 -15.52 -13.47 -7.27
C ILE A 639 -14.65 -14.39 -8.14
N LEU A 640 -13.80 -15.24 -7.56
CA LEU A 640 -12.99 -16.19 -8.32
C LEU A 640 -13.86 -17.17 -9.10
N ASN A 641 -14.92 -17.68 -8.48
CA ASN A 641 -15.88 -18.55 -9.14
C ASN A 641 -16.65 -17.81 -10.25
N LEU A 642 -17.05 -16.57 -10.01
CA LEU A 642 -17.70 -15.71 -11.00
C LEU A 642 -16.81 -15.48 -12.23
N LEU A 643 -15.54 -15.12 -12.03
CA LEU A 643 -14.56 -14.91 -13.10
C LEU A 643 -14.27 -16.20 -13.88
N ALA A 644 -14.17 -17.33 -13.20
CA ALA A 644 -14.00 -18.65 -13.82
C ALA A 644 -15.21 -19.01 -14.70
N SER A 645 -16.43 -18.77 -14.22
CA SER A 645 -17.68 -18.95 -14.97
C SER A 645 -17.74 -18.01 -16.18
N GLN A 646 -17.37 -16.74 -16.01
CA GLN A 646 -17.33 -15.74 -17.08
C GLN A 646 -16.41 -16.16 -18.23
N ARG A 647 -15.22 -16.68 -17.90
CA ARG A 647 -14.23 -17.14 -18.88
C ARG A 647 -14.39 -18.60 -19.30
N LYS A 648 -15.38 -19.33 -18.76
CA LYS A 648 -15.64 -20.75 -19.03
C LYS A 648 -14.41 -21.63 -18.84
N CYS A 649 -13.71 -21.42 -17.73
CA CYS A 649 -12.49 -22.15 -17.40
C CYS A 649 -12.49 -22.55 -15.91
N ARG A 650 -11.48 -23.31 -15.50
CA ARG A 650 -11.33 -23.73 -14.10
C ARG A 650 -10.86 -22.55 -13.26
N LEU A 651 -11.23 -22.55 -11.98
CA LEU A 651 -10.71 -21.56 -11.04
C LEU A 651 -9.19 -21.68 -10.92
N SER A 652 -8.63 -22.89 -10.93
CA SER A 652 -7.18 -23.08 -10.93
C SER A 652 -6.50 -22.49 -12.17
N GLU A 653 -7.14 -22.50 -13.34
CA GLU A 653 -6.61 -21.89 -14.58
C GLU A 653 -6.64 -20.36 -14.51
N ILE A 654 -7.69 -19.80 -13.90
CA ILE A 654 -7.77 -18.37 -13.58
C ILE A 654 -6.62 -17.96 -12.66
N LEU A 655 -6.37 -18.72 -11.58
CA LEU A 655 -5.33 -18.44 -10.60
C LEU A 655 -3.92 -18.59 -11.18
N THR A 656 -3.69 -19.54 -12.09
CA THR A 656 -2.40 -19.69 -12.79
C THR A 656 -2.22 -18.70 -13.95
N GLY A 657 -3.26 -17.94 -14.30
CA GLY A 657 -3.25 -17.03 -15.45
C GLY A 657 -3.17 -17.76 -16.79
N SER A 658 -3.47 -19.05 -16.83
CA SER A 658 -3.34 -19.88 -18.03
C SER A 658 -4.53 -19.64 -18.95
N ASN A 659 -4.28 -19.24 -20.20
CA ASN A 659 -5.33 -19.12 -21.19
C ASN A 659 -5.62 -20.49 -21.85
N PRO A 660 -6.83 -21.05 -21.73
CA PRO A 660 -7.20 -22.30 -22.37
C PRO A 660 -7.07 -22.28 -23.91
N LEU A 661 -7.18 -21.08 -24.52
CA LEU A 661 -7.21 -20.88 -25.97
C LEU A 661 -5.82 -20.65 -26.61
N LEU A 662 -4.82 -20.23 -25.82
CA LEU A 662 -3.42 -20.10 -26.25
C LEU A 662 -2.62 -21.38 -25.96
N ARG A 663 -3.26 -22.56 -25.98
CA ARG A 663 -2.52 -23.85 -25.96
C ARG A 663 -1.67 -23.94 -27.23
N ASP A 664 -0.49 -23.35 -27.15
CA ASP A 664 0.56 -23.49 -28.13
C ASP A 664 1.06 -24.94 -28.09
N GLN A 665 1.23 -25.53 -29.26
CA GLN A 665 1.63 -26.93 -29.46
C GLN A 665 3.09 -27.18 -29.01
N SER A 666 3.77 -26.16 -28.49
CA SER A 666 5.19 -26.17 -28.11
C SER A 666 5.47 -26.58 -26.67
N LEU A 667 4.47 -26.58 -25.77
CA LEU A 667 4.57 -27.11 -24.39
C LEU A 667 3.98 -28.53 -24.26
N VAL A 668 3.84 -29.24 -25.37
CA VAL A 668 3.40 -30.64 -25.44
C VAL A 668 4.56 -31.56 -25.06
N GLU A 669 4.97 -31.54 -23.79
CA GLU A 669 5.78 -32.63 -23.23
C GLU A 669 5.58 -32.89 -21.73
N TYR A 670 4.54 -32.30 -21.11
CA TYR A 670 4.14 -32.70 -19.75
C TYR A 670 2.84 -33.50 -19.78
N ASN A 671 3.02 -34.82 -19.82
CA ASN A 671 2.08 -35.90 -19.44
C ASN A 671 0.58 -35.59 -19.55
N GLN A 672 0.01 -35.89 -20.72
CA GLN A 672 -1.44 -36.01 -20.93
C GLN A 672 -2.09 -37.22 -20.20
N ASN A 673 -1.37 -37.90 -19.29
CA ASN A 673 -1.80 -39.16 -18.67
C ASN A 673 -1.96 -39.14 -17.13
N SER A 674 -1.75 -38.02 -16.43
CA SER A 674 -2.11 -37.91 -15.01
C SER A 674 -3.37 -37.06 -14.86
N SER A 675 -4.45 -37.60 -14.28
CA SER A 675 -5.61 -36.78 -13.92
C SER A 675 -5.16 -35.67 -12.96
N ALA A 676 -5.49 -34.41 -13.24
CA ALA A 676 -5.13 -33.29 -12.39
C ALA A 676 -5.84 -33.42 -11.03
N GLY A 677 -5.09 -33.70 -9.98
CA GLY A 677 -5.63 -33.93 -8.65
C GLY A 677 -4.60 -33.65 -7.56
N ILE A 678 -5.07 -33.66 -6.33
CA ILE A 678 -4.27 -33.41 -5.13
C ILE A 678 -4.44 -34.56 -4.14
N HIS A 679 -3.43 -34.81 -3.31
CA HIS A 679 -3.52 -35.79 -2.23
C HIS A 679 -4.22 -35.21 -1.01
N ILE A 680 -5.01 -36.03 -0.33
CA ILE A 680 -5.72 -35.64 0.90
C ILE A 680 -5.14 -36.39 2.09
N CYS A 681 -4.91 -35.66 3.17
CA CYS A 681 -4.55 -36.22 4.47
C CYS A 681 -5.81 -36.75 5.16
N ALA A 682 -5.78 -38.00 5.60
CA ALA A 682 -6.83 -38.53 6.46
C ALA A 682 -6.78 -37.82 7.82
N LEU A 683 -7.95 -37.59 8.43
CA LEU A 683 -8.07 -37.05 9.77
C LEU A 683 -8.60 -38.15 10.69
N LEU A 684 -7.89 -38.43 11.78
CA LEU A 684 -8.29 -39.43 12.75
C LEU A 684 -8.20 -38.86 14.17
N ASP A 685 -9.24 -39.10 14.95
CA ASP A 685 -9.20 -38.81 16.38
C ASP A 685 -8.33 -39.84 17.11
N SER A 686 -7.75 -39.46 18.25
CA SER A 686 -7.01 -40.41 19.08
C SER A 686 -7.88 -41.07 20.15
N ASP A 687 -9.21 -41.05 20.02
CA ASP A 687 -10.10 -41.73 20.96
C ASP A 687 -10.04 -43.26 20.86
N GLY A 688 -10.20 -43.95 21.99
CA GLY A 688 -10.10 -45.41 22.10
C GLY A 688 -8.76 -45.91 22.65
N THR A 689 -8.48 -47.19 22.54
CA THR A 689 -7.19 -47.80 22.92
C THR A 689 -6.14 -47.60 21.81
N PRO A 690 -4.83 -47.57 22.11
CA PRO A 690 -3.78 -47.48 21.08
C PRO A 690 -3.90 -48.52 19.95
N MET A 691 -4.45 -49.70 20.25
CA MET A 691 -4.68 -50.76 19.26
C MET A 691 -5.85 -50.43 18.33
N GLU A 692 -6.96 -49.90 18.85
CA GLU A 692 -8.11 -49.50 18.04
C GLU A 692 -7.74 -48.38 17.06
N VAL A 693 -6.97 -47.39 17.51
CA VAL A 693 -6.47 -46.31 16.65
C VAL A 693 -5.53 -46.89 15.57
N ALA A 694 -4.64 -47.82 15.92
CA ALA A 694 -3.76 -48.47 14.94
C ALA A 694 -4.51 -49.30 13.88
N LEU A 695 -5.59 -49.98 14.27
CA LEU A 695 -6.47 -50.69 13.35
C LEU A 695 -7.23 -49.72 12.44
N ALA A 696 -7.68 -48.58 12.96
CA ALA A 696 -8.31 -47.54 12.15
C ALA A 696 -7.34 -46.93 11.12
N VAL A 697 -6.08 -46.68 11.50
CA VAL A 697 -5.03 -46.25 10.55
C VAL A 697 -4.75 -47.33 9.51
N THR A 698 -4.74 -48.62 9.89
CA THR A 698 -4.57 -49.73 8.94
C THR A 698 -5.65 -49.69 7.85
N LYS A 699 -6.92 -49.48 8.26
CA LYS A 699 -8.03 -49.33 7.32
C LYS A 699 -7.85 -48.15 6.36
N LEU A 700 -7.38 -47.00 6.86
CA LEU A 700 -7.10 -45.82 6.02
C LEU A 700 -5.98 -46.09 5.01
N VAL A 701 -4.95 -46.85 5.39
CA VAL A 701 -3.90 -47.31 4.44
C VAL A 701 -4.50 -48.21 3.37
N ASP A 702 -5.37 -49.15 3.75
CA ASP A 702 -6.06 -50.05 2.80
C ASP A 702 -7.00 -49.27 1.85
N GLU A 703 -7.59 -48.18 2.33
CA GLU A 703 -8.37 -47.22 1.52
C GLU A 703 -7.50 -46.38 0.58
N GLY A 704 -6.17 -46.38 0.75
CA GLY A 704 -5.20 -45.72 -0.13
C GLY A 704 -4.63 -44.40 0.40
N PHE A 705 -4.86 -44.05 1.66
CA PHE A 705 -4.25 -42.84 2.24
C PHE A 705 -2.74 -43.01 2.47
N THR A 706 -1.96 -42.03 2.02
CA THR A 706 -0.49 -41.99 2.21
C THR A 706 -0.07 -41.18 3.44
N THR A 707 -0.99 -40.38 4.00
CA THR A 707 -0.75 -39.52 5.16
C THR A 707 -1.96 -39.49 6.07
N VAL A 708 -1.74 -39.60 7.38
CA VAL A 708 -2.76 -39.45 8.43
C VAL A 708 -2.35 -38.37 9.43
N LYS A 709 -3.32 -37.54 9.82
CA LYS A 709 -3.23 -36.55 10.89
C LYS A 709 -3.95 -37.09 12.12
N LEU A 710 -3.21 -37.24 13.21
CA LEU A 710 -3.69 -37.69 14.51
C LEU A 710 -3.82 -36.50 15.46
N LYS A 711 -5.00 -36.34 16.05
CA LYS A 711 -5.22 -35.37 17.12
C LYS A 711 -4.59 -35.89 18.42
N VAL A 712 -3.67 -35.14 19.01
CA VAL A 712 -2.99 -35.47 20.28
C VAL A 712 -3.25 -34.37 21.31
N GLY A 713 -2.87 -34.59 22.57
CA GLY A 713 -3.10 -33.60 23.64
C GLY A 713 -4.54 -33.53 24.14
N ARG A 714 -5.34 -34.54 23.79
CA ARG A 714 -6.71 -34.76 24.31
C ARG A 714 -6.77 -35.81 25.42
N ARG A 715 -5.73 -36.63 25.56
CA ARG A 715 -5.62 -37.67 26.58
C ARG A 715 -5.09 -37.12 27.89
N ALA A 716 -5.17 -37.92 28.95
CA ALA A 716 -4.80 -37.51 30.31
C ALA A 716 -3.30 -37.16 30.45
N SER A 717 -2.44 -37.76 29.63
CA SER A 717 -1.00 -37.45 29.63
C SER A 717 -0.38 -37.53 28.23
N PRO A 718 0.69 -36.73 27.96
CA PRO A 718 1.43 -36.82 26.70
C PRO A 718 2.08 -38.20 26.48
N VAL A 719 2.27 -38.98 27.55
CA VAL A 719 2.78 -40.36 27.47
C VAL A 719 1.77 -41.29 26.79
N GLU A 720 0.48 -41.13 27.07
CA GLU A 720 -0.58 -41.91 26.43
C GLU A 720 -0.71 -41.56 24.95
N ASP A 721 -0.63 -40.27 24.60
CA ASP A 721 -0.60 -39.83 23.20
C ASP A 721 0.60 -40.43 22.44
N ALA A 722 1.78 -40.46 23.05
CA ALA A 722 2.97 -41.08 22.45
C ALA A 722 2.81 -42.60 22.26
N ALA A 723 2.14 -43.30 23.20
CA ALA A 723 1.89 -44.73 23.11
C ALA A 723 1.01 -45.11 21.91
N VAL A 724 0.07 -44.24 21.52
CA VAL A 724 -0.75 -44.40 20.30
C VAL A 724 0.14 -44.42 19.05
N ILE A 725 1.04 -43.45 18.91
CA ILE A 725 1.94 -43.36 17.76
C ILE A 725 2.90 -44.55 17.71
N GLN A 726 3.43 -44.97 18.87
CA GLN A 726 4.27 -46.17 18.98
C GLN A 726 3.53 -47.41 18.49
N LYS A 727 2.28 -47.60 18.92
CA LYS A 727 1.46 -48.74 18.48
C LYS A 727 1.12 -48.69 16.99
N ILE A 728 0.85 -47.51 16.44
CA ILE A 728 0.63 -47.35 14.98
C ILE A 728 1.88 -47.76 14.21
N ARG A 729 3.08 -47.33 14.65
CA ARG A 729 4.33 -47.72 14.00
C ARG A 729 4.64 -49.22 14.14
N GLU A 730 4.26 -49.84 15.25
CA GLU A 730 4.39 -51.30 15.44
C GLU A 730 3.49 -52.09 14.49
N VAL A 731 2.23 -51.65 14.29
CA VAL A 731 1.22 -52.39 13.51
C VAL A 731 1.29 -52.06 12.01
N VAL A 732 1.37 -50.78 11.65
CA VAL A 732 1.28 -50.28 10.26
C VAL A 732 2.66 -50.09 9.63
N GLY A 733 3.68 -49.83 10.45
CA GLY A 733 5.03 -49.51 9.98
C GLY A 733 5.15 -48.11 9.38
N TYR A 734 6.09 -47.96 8.45
CA TYR A 734 6.41 -46.69 7.77
C TYR A 734 5.73 -46.54 6.41
N LYS A 735 4.66 -47.32 6.15
CA LYS A 735 3.87 -47.22 4.91
C LYS A 735 3.06 -45.93 4.81
N ILE A 736 2.83 -45.26 5.93
CA ILE A 736 2.04 -44.03 6.04
C ILE A 736 2.82 -42.94 6.76
N ASN A 737 2.73 -41.71 6.27
CA ASN A 737 3.23 -40.52 6.97
C ASN A 737 2.28 -40.18 8.12
N ILE A 738 2.84 -39.87 9.30
CA ILE A 738 2.06 -39.48 10.47
C ILE A 738 2.36 -38.02 10.79
N ARG A 739 1.29 -37.22 10.88
CA ARG A 739 1.28 -35.87 11.43
C ARG A 739 0.58 -35.92 12.78
N ALA A 740 1.14 -35.26 13.79
CA ALA A 740 0.49 -35.10 15.09
C ALA A 740 0.00 -33.66 15.23
N ASP A 741 -1.16 -33.45 15.84
CA ASP A 741 -1.71 -32.10 16.06
C ASP A 741 -2.15 -31.93 17.51
N ALA A 742 -1.40 -31.08 18.23
CA ALA A 742 -1.58 -30.84 19.66
C ALA A 742 -2.44 -29.61 19.97
N ASN A 743 -2.78 -28.77 18.98
CA ASN A 743 -3.56 -27.54 19.14
C ASN A 743 -3.19 -26.72 20.39
N ARG A 744 -1.88 -26.52 20.65
CA ARG A 744 -1.32 -25.75 21.78
C ARG A 744 -1.68 -26.27 23.18
N LYS A 745 -2.09 -27.52 23.33
CA LYS A 745 -2.60 -28.05 24.62
C LYS A 745 -1.54 -28.35 25.66
N TRP A 746 -0.27 -28.54 25.27
CA TRP A 746 0.79 -28.91 26.21
C TRP A 746 1.61 -27.72 26.68
N THR A 747 2.00 -27.75 27.95
CA THR A 747 3.12 -26.94 28.44
C THR A 747 4.43 -27.39 27.79
N TYR A 748 5.45 -26.53 27.79
CA TYR A 748 6.78 -26.85 27.25
C TYR A 748 7.33 -28.19 27.77
N LYS A 749 7.21 -28.48 29.06
CA LYS A 749 7.71 -29.73 29.67
C LYS A 749 6.96 -30.96 29.16
N GLN A 750 5.63 -30.87 29.07
CA GLN A 750 4.79 -31.94 28.55
C GLN A 750 5.07 -32.23 27.07
N ALA A 751 5.26 -31.19 26.27
CA ALA A 751 5.63 -31.33 24.87
C ALA A 751 6.98 -32.06 24.72
N ILE A 752 7.99 -31.69 25.50
CA ILE A 752 9.30 -32.38 25.50
C ILE A 752 9.18 -33.83 25.95
N GLU A 753 8.34 -34.13 26.95
CA GLU A 753 8.09 -35.51 27.38
C GLU A 753 7.52 -36.37 26.25
N PHE A 754 6.49 -35.87 25.54
CA PHE A 754 5.98 -36.52 24.32
C PHE A 754 7.08 -36.67 23.27
N GLY A 755 7.81 -35.58 23.00
CA GLY A 755 8.83 -35.53 21.97
C GLY A 755 9.95 -36.56 22.18
N SER A 756 10.38 -36.73 23.43
CA SER A 756 11.42 -37.71 23.80
C SER A 756 11.05 -39.16 23.48
N ARG A 757 9.74 -39.48 23.45
CA ARG A 757 9.21 -40.84 23.22
C ARG A 757 8.91 -41.13 21.75
N VAL A 758 8.77 -40.10 20.92
CA VAL A 758 8.39 -40.24 19.51
C VAL A 758 9.47 -39.76 18.53
N LYS A 759 10.59 -39.21 19.03
CA LYS A 759 11.72 -38.73 18.21
C LYS A 759 12.20 -39.72 17.14
N SER A 760 12.26 -41.01 17.49
CA SER A 760 12.73 -42.07 16.58
C SER A 760 11.64 -42.68 15.70
N LEU A 761 10.40 -42.14 15.72
CA LEU A 761 9.24 -42.72 15.03
C LEU A 761 8.93 -42.06 13.68
N CYS A 762 9.81 -41.17 13.20
CA CYS A 762 9.70 -40.46 11.92
C CYS A 762 8.31 -39.83 11.72
N LEU A 763 7.95 -38.89 12.59
CA LEU A 763 6.82 -38.00 12.34
C LEU A 763 7.17 -37.07 11.19
N GLN A 764 6.20 -36.79 10.30
CA GLN A 764 6.40 -35.79 9.26
C GLN A 764 6.51 -34.39 9.89
N TYR A 765 5.64 -34.09 10.86
CA TYR A 765 5.74 -32.96 11.78
C TYR A 765 4.74 -33.12 12.93
N ILE A 766 4.91 -32.27 13.96
CA ILE A 766 3.88 -31.97 14.96
C ILE A 766 3.39 -30.52 14.82
N GLU A 767 2.08 -30.33 14.75
CA GLU A 767 1.42 -29.02 14.71
C GLU A 767 1.31 -28.45 16.13
N GLU A 768 1.86 -27.25 16.32
CA GLU A 768 1.65 -26.39 17.50
C GLU A 768 1.78 -27.13 18.85
N PRO A 769 2.95 -27.77 19.13
CA PRO A 769 3.14 -28.67 20.27
C PRO A 769 3.12 -27.97 21.65
N VAL A 770 3.22 -26.64 21.69
CA VAL A 770 3.40 -25.87 22.93
C VAL A 770 2.35 -24.77 23.05
N SER A 771 1.96 -24.46 24.29
CA SER A 771 0.96 -23.43 24.59
C SER A 771 1.40 -22.00 24.27
N SER A 772 2.72 -21.76 24.21
CA SER A 772 3.32 -20.45 23.92
C SER A 772 4.12 -20.49 22.62
N VAL A 773 3.83 -19.57 21.71
CA VAL A 773 4.53 -19.43 20.42
C VAL A 773 6.04 -19.23 20.60
N HIS A 774 6.46 -18.52 21.65
CA HIS A 774 7.87 -18.24 21.94
C HIS A 774 8.68 -19.50 22.29
N ASP A 775 8.02 -20.59 22.66
CA ASP A 775 8.69 -21.85 23.00
C ASP A 775 8.83 -22.79 21.79
N LEU A 776 8.29 -22.46 20.61
CA LEU A 776 8.30 -23.34 19.43
C LEU A 776 9.71 -23.65 18.93
N ILE A 777 10.56 -22.63 18.74
CA ILE A 777 11.96 -22.82 18.30
C ILE A 777 12.72 -23.62 19.34
N LYS A 778 12.59 -23.25 20.61
CA LYS A 778 13.21 -23.94 21.73
C LYS A 778 12.77 -25.41 21.84
N PHE A 779 11.53 -25.72 21.45
CA PHE A 779 11.04 -27.09 21.36
C PHE A 779 11.68 -27.84 20.19
N CYS A 780 11.81 -27.21 19.01
CA CYS A 780 12.49 -27.80 17.85
C CYS A 780 13.94 -28.19 18.20
N GLU A 781 14.69 -27.27 18.79
CA GLU A 781 16.10 -27.49 19.16
C GLU A 781 16.28 -28.63 20.18
N ASN A 782 15.42 -28.69 21.19
CA ASN A 782 15.58 -29.66 22.29
C ASN A 782 14.95 -31.03 22.01
N SER A 783 13.82 -31.08 21.30
CA SER A 783 13.21 -32.35 20.90
C SER A 783 13.89 -32.95 19.66
N GLY A 784 14.33 -32.10 18.72
CA GLY A 784 14.75 -32.49 17.38
C GLY A 784 13.59 -32.97 16.49
N LEU A 785 12.34 -32.68 16.86
CA LEU A 785 11.16 -33.02 16.05
C LEU A 785 10.83 -31.89 15.06
N PRO A 786 10.40 -32.24 13.83
CA PRO A 786 9.86 -31.26 12.89
C PRO A 786 8.53 -30.69 13.38
N VAL A 787 8.36 -29.38 13.24
CA VAL A 787 7.16 -28.65 13.69
C VAL A 787 6.47 -27.97 12.52
N ALA A 788 5.14 -27.92 12.59
CA ALA A 788 4.30 -27.16 11.69
C ALA A 788 3.59 -26.02 12.43
N LEU A 789 3.44 -24.89 11.75
CA LEU A 789 2.63 -23.77 12.22
C LEU A 789 1.17 -24.00 11.83
N ASP A 790 0.24 -23.75 12.74
CA ASP A 790 -1.21 -23.71 12.48
C ASP A 790 -1.78 -22.47 13.19
N GLU A 791 -2.11 -22.54 14.48
CA GLU A 791 -2.68 -21.38 15.19
C GLU A 791 -1.73 -20.17 15.31
N SER A 792 -0.43 -20.31 14.99
CA SER A 792 0.53 -19.20 14.98
C SER A 792 0.32 -18.24 13.81
N ILE A 793 -0.42 -18.65 12.78
CA ILE A 793 -0.67 -17.84 11.60
C ILE A 793 -2.12 -17.32 11.50
N ASP A 794 -3.01 -17.74 12.40
CA ASP A 794 -4.45 -17.40 12.36
C ASP A 794 -4.75 -15.90 12.51
N ASN A 795 -3.90 -15.14 13.21
CA ASN A 795 -4.16 -13.73 13.53
C ASN A 795 -2.95 -12.83 13.29
N LEU A 796 -2.32 -12.98 12.12
CA LEU A 796 -1.25 -12.09 11.68
C LEU A 796 -1.83 -10.71 11.29
N LYS A 797 -2.10 -9.85 12.28
CA LYS A 797 -2.45 -8.44 12.01
C LYS A 797 -1.30 -7.71 11.29
N GLY A 798 -1.57 -6.91 10.27
CA GLY A 798 -0.54 -6.21 9.49
C GLY A 798 0.08 -7.06 8.39
N ASP A 799 1.34 -6.83 8.03
CA ASP A 799 2.03 -7.62 7.00
C ASP A 799 2.39 -9.02 7.53
N PRO A 800 1.79 -10.11 6.97
CA PRO A 800 2.06 -11.47 7.41
C PRO A 800 3.53 -11.86 7.21
N ILE A 801 4.21 -11.33 6.18
CA ILE A 801 5.57 -11.73 5.83
C ILE A 801 6.57 -11.34 6.92
N GLN A 802 6.49 -10.09 7.41
CA GLN A 802 7.36 -9.61 8.48
C GLN A 802 7.23 -10.45 9.75
N LYS A 803 6.02 -10.89 10.08
CA LYS A 803 5.76 -11.72 11.27
C LYS A 803 6.24 -13.15 11.11
N LEU A 804 6.26 -13.67 9.89
CA LEU A 804 6.73 -15.02 9.59
C LEU A 804 8.26 -15.16 9.68
N HIS A 805 9.01 -14.06 9.62
CA HIS A 805 10.48 -14.08 9.74
C HIS A 805 10.99 -14.77 11.00
N GLN A 806 10.27 -14.67 12.11
CA GLN A 806 10.65 -15.36 13.35
C GLN A 806 10.59 -16.90 13.22
N PHE A 807 9.95 -17.45 12.18
CA PHE A 807 9.77 -18.89 11.98
C PHE A 807 10.61 -19.47 10.84
N VAL A 808 11.64 -18.76 10.37
CA VAL A 808 12.55 -19.26 9.31
C VAL A 808 13.33 -20.52 9.74
N HIS A 809 13.48 -20.75 11.05
CA HIS A 809 14.23 -21.87 11.65
C HIS A 809 14.03 -23.24 10.94
N PRO A 810 15.09 -24.04 10.68
CA PRO A 810 15.00 -25.31 9.95
C PRO A 810 14.10 -26.38 10.59
N GLY A 811 13.92 -26.33 11.92
CA GLY A 811 13.00 -27.22 12.62
C GLY A 811 11.51 -26.92 12.37
N ILE A 812 11.18 -25.74 11.86
CA ILE A 812 9.83 -25.40 11.37
C ILE A 812 9.78 -25.79 9.90
N VAL A 813 9.12 -26.90 9.59
CA VAL A 813 9.15 -27.53 8.26
C VAL A 813 7.87 -27.34 7.46
N ALA A 814 6.79 -26.88 8.08
CA ALA A 814 5.48 -26.79 7.45
C ALA A 814 4.62 -25.64 8.00
N VAL A 815 3.69 -25.19 7.18
CA VAL A 815 2.69 -24.16 7.50
C VAL A 815 1.32 -24.66 7.05
N VAL A 816 0.40 -24.83 7.99
CA VAL A 816 -0.98 -25.26 7.78
C VAL A 816 -1.84 -24.01 7.57
N ILE A 817 -2.37 -23.85 6.37
CA ILE A 817 -3.03 -22.64 5.91
C ILE A 817 -4.52 -22.94 5.70
N LYS A 818 -5.36 -22.25 6.47
CA LYS A 818 -6.82 -22.31 6.35
C LYS A 818 -7.30 -20.99 5.74
N PRO A 819 -7.71 -20.92 4.46
CA PRO A 819 -8.07 -19.64 3.82
C PRO A 819 -9.15 -18.84 4.56
N SER A 820 -10.16 -19.50 5.14
CA SER A 820 -11.21 -18.89 5.96
C SER A 820 -10.68 -18.22 7.23
N VAL A 821 -9.53 -18.66 7.72
CA VAL A 821 -8.90 -18.22 8.98
C VAL A 821 -7.85 -17.13 8.72
N VAL A 822 -6.99 -17.32 7.71
CA VAL A 822 -5.91 -16.36 7.40
C VAL A 822 -6.40 -15.11 6.63
N GLY A 823 -7.68 -15.09 6.25
CA GLY A 823 -8.33 -13.94 5.62
C GLY A 823 -8.28 -13.95 4.09
N GLY A 824 -8.68 -15.08 3.51
CA GLY A 824 -8.88 -15.26 2.07
C GLY A 824 -7.76 -15.99 1.35
N PHE A 825 -8.01 -16.26 0.07
CA PHE A 825 -7.07 -16.89 -0.86
C PHE A 825 -5.86 -16.01 -1.14
N GLU A 826 -6.03 -14.69 -1.14
CA GLU A 826 -4.93 -13.74 -1.35
C GLU A 826 -3.87 -13.85 -0.24
N ASN A 827 -4.31 -13.80 1.03
CA ASN A 827 -3.43 -13.98 2.18
C ASN A 827 -2.86 -15.41 2.22
N ALA A 828 -3.69 -16.42 1.95
CA ALA A 828 -3.26 -17.81 1.90
C ALA A 828 -2.16 -18.04 0.85
N ALA A 829 -2.28 -17.43 -0.34
CA ALA A 829 -1.28 -17.53 -1.40
C ALA A 829 0.03 -16.83 -1.01
N HIS A 830 -0.05 -15.67 -0.35
CA HIS A 830 1.12 -14.97 0.19
C HIS A 830 1.88 -15.81 1.23
N ILE A 831 1.16 -16.43 2.18
CA ILE A 831 1.76 -17.29 3.20
C ILE A 831 2.36 -18.56 2.56
N ALA A 832 1.64 -19.19 1.61
CA ALA A 832 2.13 -20.38 0.91
C ALA A 832 3.40 -20.07 0.09
N LYS A 833 3.43 -18.91 -0.59
CA LYS A 833 4.62 -18.45 -1.31
C LYS A 833 5.79 -18.22 -0.37
N TRP A 834 5.58 -17.61 0.80
CA TRP A 834 6.62 -17.45 1.81
C TRP A 834 7.16 -18.80 2.30
N ALA A 835 6.26 -19.75 2.58
CA ALA A 835 6.63 -21.09 3.01
C ALA A 835 7.53 -21.78 1.97
N HIS A 836 7.14 -21.77 0.70
CA HIS A 836 7.95 -22.34 -0.39
C HIS A 836 9.28 -21.63 -0.59
N MET A 837 9.33 -20.30 -0.42
CA MET A 837 10.58 -19.55 -0.52
C MET A 837 11.58 -19.89 0.59
N HIS A 838 11.12 -20.44 1.72
CA HIS A 838 11.94 -20.86 2.86
C HIS A 838 11.97 -22.39 3.03
N ASP A 839 11.73 -23.13 1.93
CA ASP A 839 11.79 -24.59 1.87
C ASP A 839 10.88 -25.29 2.90
N LYS A 840 9.70 -24.69 3.15
CA LYS A 840 8.65 -25.22 4.03
C LYS A 840 7.47 -25.74 3.21
N MET A 841 6.82 -26.79 3.72
CA MET A 841 5.61 -27.35 3.13
C MET A 841 4.40 -26.44 3.40
N ALA A 842 3.67 -26.02 2.37
CA ALA A 842 2.41 -25.31 2.51
C ALA A 842 1.23 -26.28 2.43
N ILE A 843 0.51 -26.49 3.53
CA ILE A 843 -0.64 -27.38 3.59
C ILE A 843 -1.92 -26.57 3.62
N ILE A 844 -2.66 -26.54 2.52
CA ILE A 844 -4.05 -26.03 2.54
C ILE A 844 -4.93 -26.97 3.36
N SER A 845 -5.69 -26.42 4.30
CA SER A 845 -6.57 -27.16 5.22
C SER A 845 -7.94 -26.51 5.29
N SER A 846 -8.97 -27.33 5.55
CA SER A 846 -10.32 -26.86 5.85
C SER A 846 -10.53 -26.67 7.35
N ALA A 847 -11.45 -25.78 7.70
CA ALA A 847 -11.91 -25.46 9.03
C ALA A 847 -13.45 -25.55 9.11
N TYR A 848 -13.98 -26.69 8.66
CA TYR A 848 -15.40 -27.06 8.58
C TYR A 848 -16.20 -26.50 7.39
N GLU A 849 -15.53 -26.05 6.32
CA GLU A 849 -16.22 -25.66 5.09
C GLU A 849 -17.01 -26.82 4.47
N SER A 850 -18.15 -26.49 3.87
CA SER A 850 -19.03 -27.38 3.11
C SER A 850 -18.41 -27.85 1.80
N SER A 851 -19.14 -28.64 0.99
CA SER A 851 -18.69 -29.01 -0.35
C SER A 851 -18.41 -27.79 -1.25
N VAL A 852 -19.05 -26.64 -1.02
CA VAL A 852 -18.80 -25.39 -1.78
C VAL A 852 -17.39 -24.87 -1.51
N GLY A 853 -17.02 -24.68 -0.25
CA GLY A 853 -15.68 -24.25 0.12
C GLY A 853 -14.62 -25.29 -0.24
N LEU A 854 -14.86 -26.58 0.01
CA LEU A 854 -13.92 -27.66 -0.32
C LEU A 854 -13.62 -27.75 -1.81
N ALA A 855 -14.63 -27.63 -2.68
CA ALA A 855 -14.42 -27.63 -4.12
C ALA A 855 -13.49 -26.48 -4.56
N THR A 856 -13.64 -25.30 -3.95
CA THR A 856 -12.73 -24.19 -4.24
C THR A 856 -11.33 -24.43 -3.65
N TYR A 857 -11.23 -24.95 -2.43
CA TYR A 857 -9.96 -25.23 -1.77
C TYR A 857 -9.14 -26.30 -2.51
N ILE A 858 -9.78 -27.29 -3.13
CA ILE A 858 -9.11 -28.27 -3.99
C ILE A 858 -8.45 -27.59 -5.19
N GLN A 859 -9.16 -26.69 -5.87
CA GLN A 859 -8.59 -25.94 -7.00
C GLN A 859 -7.47 -24.99 -6.55
N PHE A 860 -7.60 -24.39 -5.37
CA PHE A 860 -6.57 -23.54 -4.79
C PHE A 860 -5.32 -24.32 -4.34
N ALA A 861 -5.48 -25.47 -3.69
CA ALA A 861 -4.38 -26.36 -3.31
C ALA A 861 -3.59 -26.82 -4.54
N TYR A 862 -4.28 -27.19 -5.62
CA TYR A 862 -3.63 -27.50 -6.89
C TYR A 862 -2.83 -26.32 -7.45
N TYR A 863 -3.36 -25.09 -7.35
CA TYR A 863 -2.60 -23.87 -7.70
C TYR A 863 -1.34 -23.73 -6.83
N VAL A 864 -1.46 -23.92 -5.51
CA VAL A 864 -0.34 -23.82 -4.55
C VAL A 864 0.76 -24.84 -4.87
N ASP A 865 0.41 -26.10 -5.14
CA ASP A 865 1.35 -27.14 -5.56
C ASP A 865 2.07 -26.76 -6.87
N ARG A 866 1.34 -26.20 -7.82
CA ARG A 866 1.93 -25.72 -9.09
C ARG A 866 2.88 -24.54 -8.89
N GLN A 867 2.58 -23.65 -7.94
CA GLN A 867 3.51 -22.59 -7.56
C GLN A 867 4.74 -23.16 -6.85
N HIS A 868 4.59 -24.20 -6.01
CA HIS A 868 5.73 -24.89 -5.40
C HIS A 868 6.68 -25.44 -6.49
N ASP A 869 6.15 -26.17 -7.46
CA ASP A 869 6.94 -26.72 -8.57
C ASP A 869 7.66 -25.64 -9.38
N LEU A 870 6.99 -24.50 -9.61
CA LEU A 870 7.61 -23.36 -10.28
C LEU A 870 8.78 -22.81 -9.45
N ILE A 871 8.56 -22.55 -8.16
CA ILE A 871 9.59 -22.03 -7.25
C ILE A 871 10.78 -22.99 -7.17
N SER A 872 10.53 -24.29 -7.01
CA SER A 872 11.58 -25.33 -6.93
C SER A 872 12.39 -25.41 -8.22
N ARG A 873 11.75 -25.33 -9.40
CA ARG A 873 12.46 -25.27 -10.70
C ARG A 873 13.31 -24.01 -10.84
N LEU A 874 12.77 -22.85 -10.45
CA LEU A 874 13.50 -21.58 -10.52
C LEU A 874 14.70 -21.57 -9.55
N LYS A 875 14.56 -22.18 -8.37
CA LYS A 875 15.65 -22.30 -7.37
C LYS A 875 16.62 -23.47 -7.61
N ARG A 876 16.31 -24.38 -8.55
CA ARG A 876 17.09 -25.60 -8.86
C ARG A 876 17.20 -26.58 -7.69
N TYR A 877 16.13 -26.73 -6.91
CA TYR A 877 16.03 -27.76 -5.89
C TYR A 877 15.35 -29.03 -6.44
N ASP A 878 15.67 -30.18 -5.85
CA ASP A 878 14.91 -31.42 -6.10
C ASP A 878 13.46 -31.20 -5.63
N SER A 879 12.49 -31.61 -6.45
CA SER A 879 11.07 -31.46 -6.12
C SER A 879 10.75 -32.15 -4.80
N CYS A 880 10.17 -31.42 -3.84
CA CYS A 880 9.58 -32.03 -2.66
C CYS A 880 8.47 -32.99 -3.12
N GLY A 881 8.35 -34.15 -2.48
CA GLY A 881 7.30 -35.13 -2.79
C GLY A 881 5.89 -34.54 -2.66
N THR A 882 4.89 -35.23 -3.19
CA THR A 882 3.50 -34.74 -3.23
C THR A 882 2.97 -34.38 -1.84
N VAL A 883 2.31 -33.22 -1.75
CA VAL A 883 1.78 -32.69 -0.49
C VAL A 883 0.37 -33.22 -0.25
N ALA A 884 0.15 -33.86 0.90
CA ALA A 884 -1.20 -34.22 1.34
C ALA A 884 -1.87 -33.05 2.07
N HIS A 885 -3.00 -32.56 1.54
CA HIS A 885 -3.76 -31.42 2.06
C HIS A 885 -4.78 -31.78 3.14
N GLY A 886 -5.04 -30.86 4.07
CA GLY A 886 -5.84 -31.07 5.27
C GLY A 886 -7.34 -30.92 5.08
N PHE A 887 -7.95 -31.68 4.17
CA PHE A 887 -9.38 -31.55 3.88
C PHE A 887 -10.31 -32.47 4.67
N GLY A 888 -9.77 -33.32 5.55
CA GLY A 888 -10.50 -34.40 6.22
C GLY A 888 -11.73 -34.00 7.08
N THR A 889 -11.95 -32.71 7.37
CA THR A 889 -13.14 -32.27 8.14
C THR A 889 -14.46 -32.56 7.43
N TYR A 890 -14.45 -32.78 6.12
CA TYR A 890 -15.65 -33.15 5.35
C TYR A 890 -16.35 -34.41 5.89
N GLN A 891 -15.59 -35.34 6.48
CA GLN A 891 -16.12 -36.57 7.06
C GLN A 891 -16.97 -36.32 8.31
N TRP A 892 -16.83 -35.15 8.92
CA TRP A 892 -17.61 -34.73 10.08
C TRP A 892 -18.94 -34.07 9.71
N LEU A 893 -19.15 -33.75 8.44
CA LEU A 893 -20.41 -33.18 7.94
C LEU A 893 -21.39 -34.31 7.60
N THR A 894 -22.43 -34.51 8.41
CA THR A 894 -23.47 -35.51 8.10
C THR A 894 -24.32 -35.06 6.92
N GLU A 895 -24.45 -33.75 6.74
CA GLU A 895 -25.24 -33.08 5.71
C GLU A 895 -24.36 -32.20 4.83
N ASP A 896 -24.94 -31.48 3.87
CA ASP A 896 -24.24 -30.54 3.01
C ASP A 896 -25.17 -29.40 2.61
N VAL A 897 -24.61 -28.27 2.17
CA VAL A 897 -25.37 -27.09 1.72
C VAL A 897 -25.98 -27.27 0.32
N SER A 898 -25.57 -28.32 -0.39
CA SER A 898 -26.03 -28.69 -1.72
C SER A 898 -26.80 -30.02 -1.71
N GLU A 899 -27.62 -30.25 -2.75
CA GLU A 899 -28.33 -31.53 -2.93
C GLU A 899 -27.38 -32.70 -3.22
N GLN A 900 -26.21 -32.42 -3.80
CA GLN A 900 -25.19 -33.42 -4.14
C GLN A 900 -23.91 -33.12 -3.38
N LYS A 901 -23.36 -34.08 -2.63
CA LYS A 901 -22.05 -33.91 -1.99
C LYS A 901 -20.91 -33.95 -3.01
N LEU A 902 -19.86 -33.16 -2.77
CA LEU A 902 -18.64 -33.22 -3.57
C LEU A 902 -18.02 -34.61 -3.50
N LYS A 903 -17.75 -35.20 -4.66
CA LYS A 903 -17.10 -36.50 -4.76
C LYS A 903 -15.59 -36.35 -4.61
N ILE A 904 -15.09 -36.63 -3.42
CA ILE A 904 -13.66 -36.90 -3.20
C ILE A 904 -13.36 -38.29 -3.77
N LEU A 905 -12.39 -38.38 -4.69
CA LEU A 905 -12.15 -39.57 -5.49
C LEU A 905 -11.54 -40.70 -4.64
N VAL A 906 -12.05 -41.91 -4.84
CA VAL A 906 -11.45 -43.16 -4.40
C VAL A 906 -11.11 -43.95 -5.66
N PRO A 907 -9.84 -43.97 -6.17
CA PRO A 907 -9.53 -44.75 -7.36
C PRO A 907 -8.96 -46.14 -7.02
N PRO A 908 -9.33 -47.21 -7.74
CA PRO A 908 -8.77 -48.56 -7.58
C PRO A 908 -7.36 -48.77 -8.16
N LEU A 909 -6.60 -47.71 -8.49
CA LEU A 909 -5.35 -47.82 -9.25
C LEU A 909 -4.26 -46.88 -8.71
N GLY A 910 -3.46 -47.38 -7.76
CA GLY A 910 -2.04 -47.06 -7.59
C GLY A 910 -1.61 -45.74 -6.93
N ASP A 911 -2.31 -44.62 -7.14
CA ASP A 911 -1.78 -43.27 -6.81
C ASP A 911 -2.27 -42.66 -5.47
N GLY A 912 -3.04 -43.41 -4.68
CA GLY A 912 -3.52 -43.03 -3.36
C GLY A 912 -4.77 -42.14 -3.34
N MET A 913 -5.29 -41.87 -2.13
CA MET A 913 -6.52 -41.08 -1.90
C MET A 913 -6.31 -39.59 -2.22
N GLY A 914 -7.25 -38.99 -2.95
CA GLY A 914 -7.15 -37.61 -3.41
C GLY A 914 -8.44 -37.00 -3.95
N ALA A 915 -8.37 -35.74 -4.39
CA ALA A 915 -9.49 -35.04 -5.03
C ALA A 915 -9.13 -34.57 -6.44
N SER A 916 -10.08 -34.69 -7.36
CA SER A 916 -9.94 -34.21 -8.74
C SER A 916 -10.36 -32.75 -8.86
N VAL A 917 -9.53 -31.99 -9.58
CA VAL A 917 -9.81 -30.61 -9.97
C VAL A 917 -11.03 -30.55 -10.91
N GLU A 918 -11.21 -31.55 -11.78
CA GLU A 918 -12.36 -31.67 -12.68
C GLU A 918 -13.68 -31.89 -11.92
N ASN A 919 -13.70 -32.78 -10.92
CA ASN A 919 -14.89 -33.01 -10.12
C ASN A 919 -15.27 -31.75 -9.33
N ALA A 920 -14.29 -31.08 -8.73
CA ALA A 920 -14.49 -29.83 -8.00
C ALA A 920 -15.03 -28.71 -8.90
N HIS A 921 -14.46 -28.54 -10.10
CA HIS A 921 -14.96 -27.59 -11.08
C HIS A 921 -16.39 -27.92 -11.55
N GLY A 922 -16.64 -29.19 -11.90
CA GLY A 922 -17.95 -29.65 -12.32
C GLY A 922 -19.02 -29.47 -11.25
N TYR A 923 -18.68 -29.68 -9.98
CA TYR A 923 -19.55 -29.43 -8.84
C TYR A 923 -19.95 -27.95 -8.72
N LEU A 924 -18.98 -27.02 -8.76
CA LEU A 924 -19.27 -25.58 -8.68
C LEU A 924 -20.11 -25.09 -9.87
N HIS A 925 -19.88 -25.62 -11.08
CA HIS A 925 -20.62 -25.23 -12.28
C HIS A 925 -22.09 -25.70 -12.27
N HIS A 926 -22.39 -26.82 -11.60
CA HIS A 926 -23.74 -27.38 -11.50
C HIS A 926 -24.30 -27.28 -10.07
N LEU A 927 -23.77 -26.33 -9.28
CA LEU A 927 -24.16 -26.17 -7.89
C LEU A 927 -25.64 -25.82 -7.79
N ASN A 928 -26.39 -26.68 -7.12
CA ASN A 928 -27.76 -26.41 -6.69
C ASN A 928 -27.79 -26.37 -5.16
N ILE A 929 -28.17 -25.23 -4.61
CA ILE A 929 -28.28 -25.03 -3.16
C ILE A 929 -29.50 -25.80 -2.67
N ASN A 930 -29.34 -26.53 -1.56
CA ASN A 930 -30.44 -27.25 -0.95
C ASN A 930 -31.26 -26.29 -0.08
N ASP A 931 -32.43 -25.89 -0.56
CA ASP A 931 -33.34 -24.97 0.15
C ASP A 931 -33.77 -25.51 1.53
N GLU A 932 -33.77 -26.83 1.76
CA GLU A 932 -34.08 -27.41 3.09
C GLU A 932 -33.01 -27.11 4.15
N LYS A 933 -31.81 -26.70 3.73
CA LYS A 933 -30.67 -26.37 4.60
C LYS A 933 -30.44 -24.88 4.74
N ILE A 934 -31.22 -24.07 4.02
CA ILE A 934 -31.20 -22.62 4.12
C ILE A 934 -32.26 -22.19 5.14
N GLU A 935 -31.80 -21.68 6.28
CA GLU A 935 -32.68 -21.14 7.33
C GLU A 935 -33.31 -19.82 6.86
N LYS A 936 -32.52 -18.99 6.15
CA LYS A 936 -32.96 -17.68 5.70
C LYS A 936 -32.19 -17.18 4.49
N THR A 937 -32.93 -16.64 3.52
CA THR A 937 -32.38 -15.92 2.36
C THR A 937 -32.59 -14.44 2.55
N TYR A 938 -31.55 -13.66 2.31
CA TYR A 938 -31.57 -12.22 2.51
C TYR A 938 -31.45 -11.47 1.19
N SER A 939 -32.34 -10.48 1.02
CA SER A 939 -32.35 -9.55 -0.11
C SER A 939 -32.10 -8.11 0.37
N GLU A 940 -31.96 -7.17 -0.56
CA GLU A 940 -31.68 -5.77 -0.25
C GLU A 940 -32.74 -5.13 0.66
N GLU A 941 -32.30 -4.50 1.75
CA GLU A 941 -33.15 -3.70 2.63
C GLU A 941 -33.56 -2.39 1.94
N LYS A 942 -34.86 -2.06 1.96
CA LYS A 942 -35.38 -0.82 1.39
C LYS A 942 -35.38 0.28 2.45
N LEU A 943 -34.81 1.43 2.11
CA LEU A 943 -34.91 2.63 2.92
C LEU A 943 -36.17 3.41 2.53
N ASN A 944 -36.98 3.73 3.53
CA ASN A 944 -38.10 4.64 3.36
C ASN A 944 -37.63 6.07 3.57
N SER A 945 -38.11 6.99 2.73
CA SER A 945 -37.79 8.42 2.83
C SER A 945 -39.06 9.23 2.84
N TYR A 946 -39.20 10.12 3.83
CA TYR A 946 -40.36 11.00 3.99
C TYR A 946 -39.94 12.30 4.67
N SER A 947 -40.86 13.26 4.76
CA SER A 947 -40.62 14.53 5.43
C SER A 947 -41.65 14.76 6.53
N ILE A 948 -41.21 15.29 7.67
CA ILE A 948 -42.06 15.63 8.81
C ILE A 948 -41.89 17.11 9.12
N GLN A 949 -43.00 17.84 9.28
CA GLN A 949 -42.96 19.19 9.83
C GLN A 949 -42.95 19.13 11.36
N VAL A 950 -42.00 19.84 11.98
CA VAL A 950 -41.88 20.00 13.43
C VAL A 950 -41.96 21.48 13.77
N ASP A 951 -42.93 21.85 14.60
CA ASP A 951 -43.14 23.23 15.00
C ASP A 951 -42.24 23.58 16.21
N GLY A 952 -41.26 24.44 15.97
CA GLY A 952 -40.42 25.06 17.00
C GLY A 952 -41.12 26.26 17.66
N ASP A 953 -40.53 26.81 18.71
CA ASP A 953 -41.14 27.93 19.45
C ASP A 953 -41.13 29.25 18.63
N HIS A 954 -40.27 29.33 17.61
CA HIS A 954 -40.06 30.54 16.80
C HIS A 954 -40.08 30.30 15.28
N PHE A 955 -40.08 29.04 14.82
CA PHE A 955 -40.11 28.67 13.41
C PHE A 955 -40.55 27.21 13.25
N SER A 956 -41.13 26.86 12.10
CA SER A 956 -41.43 25.47 11.75
C SER A 956 -40.32 24.90 10.88
N TYR A 957 -40.05 23.60 10.99
CA TYR A 957 -38.95 22.96 10.30
C TYR A 957 -39.42 21.66 9.65
N VAL A 958 -39.24 21.56 8.33
CA VAL A 958 -39.52 20.34 7.58
C VAL A 958 -38.25 19.51 7.56
N VAL A 959 -38.28 18.38 8.27
CA VAL A 959 -37.17 17.45 8.40
C VAL A 959 -37.28 16.36 7.36
N LYS A 960 -36.26 16.17 6.53
CA LYS A 960 -36.09 14.96 5.74
C LYS A 960 -35.67 13.81 6.65
N VAL A 961 -36.41 12.71 6.61
CA VAL A 961 -36.18 11.51 7.41
C VAL A 961 -35.97 10.32 6.48
N GLN A 962 -34.93 9.54 6.77
CA GLN A 962 -34.70 8.22 6.21
C GLN A 962 -34.85 7.17 7.31
N GLU A 963 -35.48 6.06 7.00
CA GLU A 963 -35.80 5.02 7.99
C GLU A 963 -35.68 3.61 7.40
N ALA A 964 -35.18 2.67 8.21
CA ALA A 964 -35.20 1.24 7.94
C ALA A 964 -35.38 0.43 9.25
N GLY A 965 -35.71 -0.86 9.09
CA GLY A 965 -36.00 -1.77 10.21
C GLY A 965 -37.49 -1.85 10.55
N ASP A 966 -37.84 -2.78 11.43
CA ASP A 966 -39.22 -2.97 11.88
C ASP A 966 -39.70 -1.78 12.72
N CYS A 967 -40.80 -1.15 12.32
CA CYS A 967 -41.37 0.01 13.02
C CYS A 967 -41.91 -0.32 14.42
N THR A 968 -42.10 -1.61 14.72
CA THR A 968 -42.51 -2.11 16.04
C THR A 968 -41.35 -2.44 16.97
N ASN A 969 -40.10 -2.35 16.48
CA ASN A 969 -38.91 -2.58 17.30
C ASN A 969 -38.77 -1.49 18.36
N ASP A 970 -38.60 -1.90 19.62
CA ASP A 970 -38.44 -1.04 20.78
C ASP A 970 -37.08 -0.32 20.79
N LYS A 971 -36.08 -0.89 20.10
CA LYS A 971 -34.75 -0.31 19.93
C LYS A 971 -34.76 0.69 18.79
N VAL A 972 -34.79 1.98 19.11
CA VAL A 972 -34.75 3.05 18.12
C VAL A 972 -33.39 3.76 18.15
N VAL A 973 -32.78 3.94 16.97
CA VAL A 973 -31.49 4.63 16.81
C VAL A 973 -31.64 5.83 15.88
N LEU A 974 -31.27 7.02 16.36
CA LEU A 974 -31.31 8.26 15.59
C LEU A 974 -29.88 8.72 15.20
N PHE A 975 -29.61 8.82 13.91
CA PHE A 975 -28.33 9.25 13.35
C PHE A 975 -28.32 10.73 12.98
N LEU A 976 -27.32 11.45 13.48
CA LEU A 976 -27.11 12.89 13.28
C LEU A 976 -25.76 13.15 12.59
N HIS A 977 -25.79 13.71 11.38
CA HIS A 977 -24.59 13.97 10.59
C HIS A 977 -23.81 15.23 11.06
N GLY A 978 -22.61 15.42 10.50
CA GLY A 978 -21.77 16.61 10.74
C GLY A 978 -22.13 17.79 9.85
N PHE A 979 -21.42 18.93 9.97
CA PHE A 979 -21.62 20.07 9.05
C PHE A 979 -21.33 19.68 7.59
N LEU A 980 -22.16 20.14 6.65
CA LEU A 980 -22.26 19.69 5.24
C LEU A 980 -22.76 18.24 5.05
N GLY A 981 -22.95 17.46 6.11
CA GLY A 981 -23.48 16.10 6.05
C GLY A 981 -24.94 16.04 5.54
N THR A 982 -25.41 14.83 5.26
CA THR A 982 -26.83 14.52 5.03
C THR A 982 -27.18 13.17 5.66
N SER A 983 -28.46 12.85 5.77
CA SER A 983 -28.97 11.53 6.19
C SER A 983 -28.41 10.38 5.36
N GLU A 984 -28.14 10.60 4.07
CA GLU A 984 -27.54 9.61 3.16
C GLU A 984 -26.16 9.10 3.64
N ASP A 985 -25.42 9.90 4.43
CA ASP A 985 -24.11 9.49 4.97
C ASP A 985 -24.19 8.22 5.83
N TRP A 986 -25.37 7.96 6.40
CA TRP A 986 -25.62 6.83 7.30
C TRP A 986 -26.20 5.61 6.61
N THR A 987 -26.57 5.71 5.33
CA THR A 987 -27.25 4.63 4.57
C THR A 987 -26.57 3.26 4.72
N PRO A 988 -25.24 3.11 4.54
CA PRO A 988 -24.58 1.81 4.70
C PRO A 988 -24.68 1.25 6.13
N MET A 989 -24.60 2.11 7.14
CA MET A 989 -24.70 1.70 8.54
C MET A 989 -26.14 1.36 8.92
N MET A 990 -27.11 2.13 8.45
CA MET A 990 -28.54 1.86 8.67
C MET A 990 -28.91 0.49 8.12
N LYS A 991 -28.48 0.15 6.89
CA LYS A 991 -28.74 -1.17 6.30
C LYS A 991 -28.09 -2.33 7.07
N ALA A 992 -26.94 -2.09 7.70
CA ALA A 992 -26.29 -3.10 8.54
C ALA A 992 -27.05 -3.32 9.86
N LEU A 993 -27.60 -2.27 10.46
CA LEU A 993 -28.21 -2.28 11.80
C LEU A 993 -29.73 -2.49 11.82
N SER A 994 -30.42 -2.34 10.69
CA SER A 994 -31.88 -2.46 10.57
C SER A 994 -32.51 -3.75 11.13
N PRO A 995 -31.83 -4.92 11.21
CA PRO A 995 -32.39 -6.11 11.87
C PRO A 995 -32.45 -5.99 13.38
N SER A 996 -31.46 -5.30 13.94
CA SER A 996 -31.22 -5.22 15.38
C SER A 996 -31.93 -4.02 15.99
N ALA A 997 -32.29 -3.01 15.20
CA ALA A 997 -32.94 -1.79 15.64
C ALA A 997 -33.73 -1.10 14.51
N ARG A 998 -34.75 -0.33 14.88
CA ARG A 998 -35.37 0.69 14.03
C ARG A 998 -34.39 1.85 13.90
N VAL A 999 -33.86 2.06 12.69
CA VAL A 999 -32.80 3.05 12.43
C VAL A 999 -33.35 4.22 11.65
N ILE A 1000 -33.07 5.43 12.13
CA ILE A 1000 -33.58 6.68 11.58
C ILE A 1000 -32.42 7.64 11.37
N ALA A 1001 -32.28 8.21 10.17
CA ALA A 1001 -31.33 9.29 9.90
C ALA A 1001 -32.08 10.53 9.43
N VAL A 1002 -31.59 11.71 9.82
CA VAL A 1002 -32.26 12.98 9.51
C VAL A 1002 -31.28 13.98 8.90
N ASP A 1003 -31.79 14.81 7.98
CA ASP A 1003 -31.07 16.00 7.55
C ASP A 1003 -31.25 17.10 8.63
N LEU A 1004 -30.15 17.51 9.24
CA LEU A 1004 -30.12 18.57 10.26
C LEU A 1004 -30.50 19.93 9.66
N PRO A 1005 -30.97 20.90 10.48
CA PRO A 1005 -31.37 22.23 10.00
C PRO A 1005 -30.36 22.85 9.05
N GLY A 1006 -30.86 23.34 7.90
CA GLY A 1006 -30.08 23.96 6.83
C GLY A 1006 -29.24 23.02 5.96
N HIS A 1007 -29.39 21.70 6.11
CA HIS A 1007 -28.66 20.69 5.33
C HIS A 1007 -29.60 19.84 4.47
N GLY A 1008 -29.03 19.21 3.44
CA GLY A 1008 -29.72 18.27 2.56
C GLY A 1008 -31.00 18.83 1.95
N GLU A 1009 -32.10 18.10 2.11
CA GLU A 1009 -33.43 18.45 1.60
C GLU A 1009 -34.33 19.11 2.65
N SER A 1010 -33.87 19.24 3.90
CA SER A 1010 -34.67 19.85 4.97
C SER A 1010 -34.81 21.37 4.79
N GLN A 1011 -35.96 21.91 5.22
CA GLN A 1011 -36.32 23.32 5.00
C GLN A 1011 -36.76 24.01 6.29
N ILE A 1012 -36.27 25.23 6.50
CA ILE A 1012 -36.71 26.11 7.59
C ILE A 1012 -37.90 26.94 7.08
N LEU A 1013 -39.09 26.70 7.63
CA LEU A 1013 -40.32 27.43 7.33
C LEU A 1013 -40.52 28.58 8.32
N GLN A 1014 -40.87 29.76 7.79
CA GLN A 1014 -41.09 30.97 8.58
C GLN A 1014 -42.57 31.15 8.91
N HIS A 1015 -42.85 31.70 10.10
CA HIS A 1015 -44.13 32.32 10.43
C HIS A 1015 -43.93 33.84 10.35
N ASP A 1016 -44.43 34.47 9.29
CA ASP A 1016 -44.61 35.92 9.00
C ASP A 1016 -43.51 36.95 9.40
N ASP A 1017 -43.02 37.68 8.39
CA ASP A 1017 -42.42 39.04 8.33
C ASP A 1017 -41.45 39.58 9.43
N GLU A 1018 -40.99 38.80 10.40
CA GLU A 1018 -39.90 39.20 11.30
C GLU A 1018 -38.51 38.71 10.84
N ASN A 1019 -37.53 39.62 10.90
CA ASN A 1019 -36.17 39.50 10.39
C ASN A 1019 -35.52 38.11 10.61
N PHE A 1020 -35.06 37.47 9.52
CA PHE A 1020 -34.23 36.24 9.48
C PHE A 1020 -33.01 36.22 10.44
N ASN A 1021 -32.61 37.39 10.96
CA ASN A 1021 -31.58 37.56 11.99
C ASN A 1021 -32.00 37.15 13.41
N GLN A 1022 -33.28 36.93 13.71
CA GLN A 1022 -33.74 36.53 15.06
C GLN A 1022 -33.75 35.01 15.30
N ILE A 1023 -33.85 34.17 14.25
CA ILE A 1023 -33.78 32.71 14.41
C ILE A 1023 -32.35 32.33 14.82
N SER A 1024 -32.16 31.59 15.91
CA SER A 1024 -30.84 31.17 16.39
C SER A 1024 -30.70 29.64 16.28
N LEU A 1025 -29.83 29.15 15.41
CA LEU A 1025 -29.58 27.71 15.21
C LEU A 1025 -28.38 27.21 16.02
N THR A 1026 -28.43 27.40 17.34
CA THR A 1026 -27.43 26.88 18.27
C THR A 1026 -27.57 25.37 18.46
N ILE A 1027 -26.54 24.73 19.04
CA ILE A 1027 -26.57 23.30 19.38
C ILE A 1027 -27.75 22.95 20.30
N GLN A 1028 -28.04 23.81 21.30
CA GLN A 1028 -29.17 23.62 22.21
C GLN A 1028 -30.51 23.69 21.47
N SER A 1029 -30.76 24.75 20.70
CA SER A 1029 -32.02 24.90 19.95
C SER A 1029 -32.25 23.77 18.94
N VAL A 1030 -31.20 23.21 18.34
CA VAL A 1030 -31.32 22.05 17.45
C VAL A 1030 -31.61 20.78 18.24
N ALA A 1031 -31.00 20.59 19.41
CA ALA A 1031 -31.32 19.49 20.32
C ALA A 1031 -32.80 19.51 20.76
N ASP A 1032 -33.32 20.69 21.14
CA ASP A 1032 -34.72 20.85 21.55
C ASP A 1032 -35.70 20.54 20.40
N LEU A 1033 -35.35 20.95 19.17
CA LEU A 1033 -36.12 20.62 17.97
C LEU A 1033 -36.12 19.11 17.67
N LEU A 1034 -34.97 18.46 17.80
CA LEU A 1034 -34.86 17.01 17.60
C LEU A 1034 -35.60 16.22 18.68
N LEU A 1035 -35.69 16.73 19.92
CA LEU A 1035 -36.53 16.11 20.95
C LEU A 1035 -38.02 16.16 20.57
N LYS A 1036 -38.51 17.28 20.03
CA LYS A 1036 -39.88 17.37 19.49
C LYS A 1036 -40.09 16.40 18.31
N LEU A 1037 -39.10 16.29 17.42
CA LEU A 1037 -39.12 15.32 16.32
C LEU A 1037 -39.20 13.88 16.84
N ILE A 1038 -38.40 13.51 17.84
CA ILE A 1038 -38.42 12.18 18.44
C ILE A 1038 -39.82 11.85 18.98
N CYS A 1039 -40.47 12.78 19.69
CA CYS A 1039 -41.84 12.61 20.17
C CYS A 1039 -42.87 12.38 19.05
N ASN A 1040 -42.62 12.89 17.84
CA ASN A 1040 -43.50 12.65 16.68
C ASN A 1040 -43.24 11.31 15.98
N ILE A 1041 -42.08 10.69 16.18
CA ILE A 1041 -41.67 9.46 15.48
C ILE A 1041 -41.80 8.20 16.35
N THR A 1042 -41.62 8.33 17.67
CA THR A 1042 -41.68 7.19 18.59
C THR A 1042 -42.12 7.56 20.02
N ASP A 1043 -42.90 6.67 20.62
CA ASP A 1043 -43.29 6.73 22.03
C ASP A 1043 -42.20 6.18 22.96
N GLY A 1044 -41.26 5.40 22.45
CA GLY A 1044 -40.14 4.80 23.22
C GLY A 1044 -38.94 5.72 23.44
N GLU A 1045 -37.89 5.17 24.06
CA GLU A 1045 -36.58 5.82 24.21
C GLU A 1045 -35.71 5.62 22.95
N VAL A 1046 -34.78 6.53 22.71
CA VAL A 1046 -33.93 6.55 21.51
C VAL A 1046 -32.46 6.62 21.87
N VAL A 1047 -31.62 5.86 21.17
CA VAL A 1047 -30.17 6.00 21.20
C VAL A 1047 -29.74 6.97 20.11
N VAL A 1048 -29.03 8.04 20.47
CA VAL A 1048 -28.61 9.07 19.51
C VAL A 1048 -27.16 8.86 19.11
N VAL A 1049 -26.92 8.66 17.82
CA VAL A 1049 -25.60 8.51 17.22
C VAL A 1049 -25.26 9.80 16.48
N GLY A 1050 -24.26 10.53 16.95
CA GLY A 1050 -23.87 11.81 16.36
C GLY A 1050 -22.45 11.79 15.82
N TYR A 1051 -22.24 12.39 14.65
CA TYR A 1051 -20.90 12.65 14.09
C TYR A 1051 -20.55 14.14 14.11
N SER A 1052 -19.38 14.49 14.65
CA SER A 1052 -18.81 15.84 14.68
C SER A 1052 -19.77 16.90 15.24
N MET A 1053 -20.45 17.70 14.39
CA MET A 1053 -21.52 18.59 14.85
C MET A 1053 -22.69 17.82 15.46
N GLY A 1054 -23.15 16.74 14.82
CA GLY A 1054 -24.16 15.84 15.34
C GLY A 1054 -23.76 15.21 16.68
N ALA A 1055 -22.47 14.93 16.89
CA ALA A 1055 -21.97 14.43 18.18
C ALA A 1055 -22.11 15.47 19.30
N ARG A 1056 -21.92 16.76 19.00
CA ARG A 1056 -22.14 17.84 19.98
C ARG A 1056 -23.61 17.98 20.34
N ILE A 1057 -24.50 17.80 19.35
CA ILE A 1057 -25.95 17.79 19.56
C ILE A 1057 -26.35 16.58 20.42
N ALA A 1058 -25.88 15.38 20.07
CA ALA A 1058 -26.13 14.16 20.84
C ALA A 1058 -25.65 14.26 22.30
N LEU A 1059 -24.46 14.85 22.52
CA LEU A 1059 -23.94 15.11 23.86
C LEU A 1059 -24.80 16.13 24.63
N GLN A 1060 -25.32 17.16 23.97
CA GLN A 1060 -26.26 18.09 24.60
C GLN A 1060 -27.57 17.39 24.98
N MET A 1061 -28.08 16.50 24.10
CA MET A 1061 -29.33 15.78 24.33
C MET A 1061 -29.26 14.80 25.50
N ILE A 1062 -28.14 14.08 25.67
CA ILE A 1062 -27.96 13.12 26.77
C ILE A 1062 -27.72 13.80 28.13
N LEU A 1063 -27.13 15.00 28.14
CA LEU A 1063 -26.86 15.77 29.36
C LEU A 1063 -28.06 16.61 29.82
N ASN A 1064 -29.00 16.90 28.93
CA ASN A 1064 -30.29 17.47 29.32
C ASN A 1064 -31.11 16.31 29.93
N GLU A 1065 -31.42 16.33 31.23
CA GLU A 1065 -32.12 15.28 32.01
C GLU A 1065 -33.48 14.86 31.40
N ASN A 1066 -33.47 14.18 30.25
CA ASN A 1066 -34.63 13.83 29.45
C ASN A 1066 -34.79 12.31 29.41
N LEU A 1067 -35.99 11.86 29.74
CA LEU A 1067 -36.35 10.45 29.77
C LEU A 1067 -36.32 9.80 28.37
N LYS A 1068 -36.44 10.56 27.27
CA LYS A 1068 -36.51 10.00 25.91
C LYS A 1068 -35.19 9.50 25.31
N ILE A 1069 -34.04 9.87 25.87
CA ILE A 1069 -32.73 9.46 25.29
C ILE A 1069 -32.13 8.38 26.18
N SER A 1070 -32.01 7.13 25.71
CA SER A 1070 -31.52 6.01 26.52
C SER A 1070 -29.98 5.92 26.55
N GLY A 1071 -29.30 6.46 25.54
CA GLY A 1071 -27.85 6.50 25.44
C GLY A 1071 -27.37 7.32 24.24
N ALA A 1072 -26.08 7.62 24.18
CA ALA A 1072 -25.50 8.37 23.07
C ALA A 1072 -24.18 7.79 22.54
N VAL A 1073 -23.98 7.84 21.23
CA VAL A 1073 -22.72 7.49 20.58
C VAL A 1073 -22.12 8.73 19.91
N LEU A 1074 -20.92 9.11 20.35
CA LEU A 1074 -20.28 10.37 20.00
C LEU A 1074 -19.07 10.11 19.11
N ILE A 1075 -19.25 10.27 17.80
CA ILE A 1075 -18.20 10.05 16.81
C ILE A 1075 -17.49 11.38 16.53
N SER A 1076 -16.21 11.46 16.91
CA SER A 1076 -15.38 12.65 16.75
C SER A 1076 -16.03 13.92 17.33
N GLY A 1077 -16.64 13.77 18.51
CA GLY A 1077 -17.37 14.82 19.24
C GLY A 1077 -16.50 15.66 20.18
N SER A 1078 -17.07 16.74 20.72
CA SER A 1078 -16.40 17.58 21.73
C SER A 1078 -17.39 18.25 22.68
N PRO A 1079 -17.08 18.39 23.98
CA PRO A 1079 -17.91 19.13 24.94
C PRO A 1079 -17.88 20.64 24.75
N GLY A 1080 -17.13 21.16 23.78
CA GLY A 1080 -16.93 22.60 23.58
C GLY A 1080 -15.58 23.09 24.10
N LEU A 1081 -15.37 24.41 24.10
CA LEU A 1081 -14.13 25.04 24.55
C LEU A 1081 -14.30 25.59 25.97
N ARG A 1082 -13.42 25.21 26.91
CA ARG A 1082 -13.46 25.65 28.33
C ARG A 1082 -13.31 27.16 28.49
N HIS A 1083 -12.27 27.73 27.87
CA HIS A 1083 -11.90 29.12 28.09
C HIS A 1083 -12.68 30.08 27.19
N GLU A 1084 -13.19 31.16 27.78
CA GLU A 1084 -13.95 32.17 27.06
C GLU A 1084 -13.16 32.84 25.93
N ALA A 1085 -11.86 33.08 26.13
CA ALA A 1085 -11.00 33.65 25.09
C ALA A 1085 -10.92 32.74 23.84
N SER A 1086 -10.79 31.43 24.05
CA SER A 1086 -10.78 30.43 22.96
C SER A 1086 -12.13 30.37 22.25
N ARG A 1087 -13.23 30.47 23.01
CA ARG A 1087 -14.60 30.58 22.46
C ARG A 1087 -14.77 31.80 21.57
N ARG A 1088 -14.44 33.00 22.06
CA ARG A 1088 -14.52 34.25 21.30
C ARG A 1088 -13.70 34.18 20.00
N ARG A 1089 -12.46 33.68 20.07
CA ARG A 1089 -11.60 33.46 18.89
C ARG A 1089 -12.27 32.52 17.89
N ARG A 1090 -12.82 31.41 18.37
CA ARG A 1090 -13.44 30.41 17.51
C ARG A 1090 -14.74 30.90 16.86
N THR A 1091 -15.56 31.64 17.59
CA THR A 1091 -16.76 32.31 17.04
C THR A 1091 -16.39 33.27 15.91
N ALA A 1092 -15.32 34.06 16.07
CA ALA A 1092 -14.86 34.96 15.02
C ALA A 1092 -14.41 34.21 13.75
N ILE A 1093 -13.67 33.10 13.92
CA ILE A 1093 -13.23 32.25 12.80
C ILE A 1093 -14.41 31.62 12.06
N ASP A 1094 -15.35 31.00 12.78
CA ASP A 1094 -16.50 30.34 12.15
C ASP A 1094 -17.44 31.37 11.49
N LYS A 1095 -17.62 32.56 12.07
CA LYS A 1095 -18.36 33.67 11.43
C LYS A 1095 -17.67 34.17 10.16
N SER A 1096 -16.34 34.26 10.16
CA SER A 1096 -15.58 34.60 8.95
C SER A 1096 -15.74 33.53 7.86
N ARG A 1097 -15.75 32.25 8.22
CA ARG A 1097 -16.01 31.13 7.30
C ARG A 1097 -17.44 31.15 6.74
N ALA A 1098 -18.43 31.44 7.58
CA ALA A 1098 -19.82 31.63 7.16
C ALA A 1098 -19.96 32.79 6.17
N GLN A 1099 -19.28 33.92 6.43
CA GLN A 1099 -19.23 35.03 5.49
C GLN A 1099 -18.52 34.64 4.18
N PHE A 1100 -17.44 33.86 4.26
CA PHE A 1100 -16.73 33.35 3.07
C PHE A 1100 -17.65 32.47 2.21
N LEU A 1101 -18.43 31.58 2.82
CA LEU A 1101 -19.41 30.75 2.14
C LEU A 1101 -20.45 31.59 1.36
N LEU A 1102 -20.96 32.66 1.97
CA LEU A 1102 -21.91 33.57 1.31
C LEU A 1102 -21.26 34.38 0.18
N THR A 1103 -20.00 34.78 0.36
CA THR A 1103 -19.31 35.70 -0.56
C THR A 1103 -18.78 34.98 -1.80
N TYR A 1104 -18.23 33.76 -1.63
CA TYR A 1104 -17.54 33.02 -2.68
C TYR A 1104 -18.27 31.76 -3.14
N GLY A 1105 -19.41 31.43 -2.52
CA GLY A 1105 -20.24 30.28 -2.86
C GLY A 1105 -19.75 28.94 -2.31
N LEU A 1106 -20.61 27.92 -2.44
CA LEU A 1106 -20.42 26.59 -1.87
C LEU A 1106 -19.19 25.85 -2.44
N GLU A 1107 -18.94 25.96 -3.74
CA GLU A 1107 -17.83 25.26 -4.40
C GLU A 1107 -16.47 25.69 -3.84
N CYS A 1108 -16.25 27.02 -3.74
CA CYS A 1108 -15.03 27.59 -3.19
C CYS A 1108 -14.88 27.26 -1.70
N PHE A 1109 -16.01 27.27 -0.97
CA PHE A 1109 -16.04 26.91 0.43
C PHE A 1109 -15.66 25.44 0.67
N ILE A 1110 -16.27 24.48 -0.04
CA ILE A 1110 -15.98 23.05 0.08
C ILE A 1110 -14.50 22.77 -0.14
N LYS A 1111 -13.93 23.36 -1.21
CA LYS A 1111 -12.51 23.25 -1.53
C LYS A 1111 -11.61 23.73 -0.39
N THR A 1112 -11.94 24.89 0.18
CA THR A 1112 -11.20 25.48 1.32
C THR A 1112 -11.45 24.74 2.63
N TRP A 1113 -12.64 24.18 2.82
CA TRP A 1113 -13.03 23.45 4.02
C TRP A 1113 -12.25 22.13 4.12
N TYR A 1114 -12.25 21.36 3.04
CA TYR A 1114 -11.59 20.06 3.00
C TYR A 1114 -10.07 20.14 2.82
N SER A 1115 -9.47 21.30 2.54
CA SER A 1115 -8.01 21.47 2.54
C SER A 1115 -7.39 21.50 3.94
N GLY A 1116 -8.20 21.61 5.00
CA GLY A 1116 -7.71 21.62 6.39
C GLY A 1116 -7.04 20.31 6.83
N LYS A 1117 -6.08 20.39 7.76
CA LYS A 1117 -5.32 19.23 8.30
C LYS A 1117 -6.19 18.10 8.89
N MET A 1118 -7.38 18.43 9.38
CA MET A 1118 -8.34 17.44 9.94
C MET A 1118 -8.81 16.42 8.91
N TRP A 1119 -8.86 16.81 7.63
CA TRP A 1119 -9.41 16.01 6.55
C TRP A 1119 -8.35 15.23 5.77
N THR A 1120 -7.10 15.20 6.25
CA THR A 1120 -5.99 14.58 5.49
C THR A 1120 -6.27 13.13 5.13
N SER A 1121 -6.67 12.30 6.09
CA SER A 1121 -7.03 10.90 5.83
C SER A 1121 -8.29 10.76 4.96
N LEU A 1122 -9.30 11.61 5.17
CA LEU A 1122 -10.53 11.58 4.38
C LEU A 1122 -10.28 11.96 2.92
N ARG A 1123 -9.36 12.90 2.64
CA ARG A 1123 -8.98 13.27 1.26
C ARG A 1123 -8.30 12.12 0.52
N GLU A 1124 -7.62 11.24 1.25
CA GLU A 1124 -6.96 10.04 0.71
C GLU A 1124 -7.94 8.88 0.49
N HIS A 1125 -9.15 8.98 1.05
CA HIS A 1125 -10.16 7.95 0.92
C HIS A 1125 -10.71 7.87 -0.51
N PRO A 1126 -10.86 6.67 -1.12
CA PRO A 1126 -11.25 6.51 -2.52
C PRO A 1126 -12.64 7.06 -2.83
N GLN A 1127 -13.49 7.17 -1.82
CA GLN A 1127 -14.83 7.75 -1.96
C GLN A 1127 -14.91 9.26 -1.71
N PHE A 1128 -13.78 9.93 -1.46
CA PHE A 1128 -13.75 11.36 -1.16
C PHE A 1128 -14.44 12.21 -2.25
N ASP A 1129 -14.14 11.94 -3.52
CA ASP A 1129 -14.77 12.67 -4.63
C ASP A 1129 -16.28 12.44 -4.70
N SER A 1130 -16.73 11.21 -4.42
CA SER A 1130 -18.16 10.89 -4.37
C SER A 1130 -18.84 11.66 -3.24
N LEU A 1131 -18.23 11.67 -2.04
CA LEU A 1131 -18.67 12.43 -0.89
C LEU A 1131 -18.75 13.92 -1.21
N VAL A 1132 -17.69 14.51 -1.78
CA VAL A 1132 -17.67 15.93 -2.16
C VAL A 1132 -18.76 16.26 -3.18
N ARG A 1133 -19.06 15.36 -4.13
CA ARG A 1133 -20.19 15.54 -5.06
C ARG A 1133 -21.53 15.59 -4.35
N THR A 1134 -21.77 14.80 -3.30
CA THR A 1134 -23.01 14.92 -2.52
C THR A 1134 -23.06 16.24 -1.77
N ARG A 1135 -21.94 16.72 -1.22
CA ARG A 1135 -21.85 18.02 -0.53
C ARG A 1135 -22.23 19.19 -1.43
N ARG A 1136 -21.82 19.15 -2.70
CA ARG A 1136 -22.13 20.19 -3.72
C ARG A 1136 -23.62 20.32 -4.05
N LYS A 1137 -24.46 19.35 -3.70
CA LYS A 1137 -25.91 19.38 -3.99
C LYS A 1137 -26.70 20.31 -3.08
N HIS A 1138 -26.11 20.82 -2.00
CA HIS A 1138 -26.81 21.77 -1.11
C HIS A 1138 -27.20 23.03 -1.88
N SER A 1139 -28.50 23.32 -1.91
CA SER A 1139 -29.06 24.46 -2.65
C SER A 1139 -29.18 25.72 -1.79
N ASN A 1140 -29.45 25.59 -0.49
CA ASN A 1140 -29.65 26.73 0.41
C ASN A 1140 -28.36 27.14 1.15
N ILE A 1141 -27.54 27.94 0.47
CA ILE A 1141 -26.26 28.45 1.01
C ILE A 1141 -26.47 29.37 2.22
N THR A 1142 -27.59 30.10 2.26
CA THR A 1142 -27.93 31.02 3.34
C THR A 1142 -28.13 30.28 4.66
N ASP A 1143 -28.89 29.19 4.64
CA ASP A 1143 -29.13 28.37 5.82
C ASP A 1143 -27.85 27.68 6.29
N LEU A 1144 -27.05 27.11 5.38
CA LEU A 1144 -25.75 26.51 5.71
C LEU A 1144 -24.81 27.51 6.39
N SER A 1145 -24.74 28.73 5.87
CA SER A 1145 -23.94 29.81 6.47
C SER A 1145 -24.40 30.17 7.87
N LYS A 1146 -25.73 30.27 8.05
CA LYS A 1146 -26.34 30.54 9.35
C LYS A 1146 -26.02 29.44 10.36
N VAL A 1147 -26.15 28.17 9.99
CA VAL A 1147 -25.82 27.03 10.86
C VAL A 1147 -24.34 27.05 11.23
N LEU A 1148 -23.43 27.30 10.27
CA LEU A 1148 -21.99 27.38 10.55
C LEU A 1148 -21.65 28.45 11.60
N ALA A 1149 -22.33 29.61 11.54
CA ALA A 1149 -22.14 30.70 12.49
C ALA A 1149 -22.81 30.44 13.85
N ASP A 1150 -24.05 29.96 13.86
CA ASP A 1150 -24.86 29.78 15.07
C ASP A 1150 -24.47 28.54 15.87
N SER A 1151 -24.17 27.43 15.19
CA SER A 1151 -23.71 26.18 15.78
C SER A 1151 -22.19 26.13 16.01
N SER A 1152 -21.49 27.28 15.89
CA SER A 1152 -20.06 27.38 16.19
C SER A 1152 -19.74 26.83 17.58
N ILE A 1153 -18.69 26.03 17.68
CA ILE A 1153 -18.20 25.52 18.98
C ILE A 1153 -17.75 26.65 19.92
N GLY A 1154 -17.49 27.86 19.39
CA GLY A 1154 -17.24 29.05 20.20
C GLY A 1154 -18.50 29.63 20.86
N ARG A 1155 -19.69 29.38 20.31
CA ARG A 1155 -20.98 29.79 20.90
C ARG A 1155 -21.61 28.73 21.80
N GLN A 1156 -21.15 27.48 21.71
CA GLN A 1156 -21.61 26.40 22.58
C GLN A 1156 -21.15 26.65 24.04
N LYS A 1157 -22.04 26.42 25.01
CA LYS A 1157 -21.67 26.31 26.42
C LYS A 1157 -20.63 25.19 26.57
N SER A 1158 -19.63 25.41 27.42
CA SER A 1158 -18.66 24.34 27.73
C SER A 1158 -19.36 23.28 28.57
N LEU A 1159 -19.53 22.08 28.02
CA LEU A 1159 -20.13 20.93 28.69
C LEU A 1159 -19.13 20.09 29.49
N TRP A 1160 -17.86 20.54 29.59
CA TRP A 1160 -16.82 19.80 30.31
C TRP A 1160 -17.14 19.54 31.78
N GLU A 1161 -17.72 20.52 32.49
CA GLU A 1161 -18.16 20.32 33.88
C GLU A 1161 -19.45 19.51 33.95
N ASP A 1162 -20.30 19.61 32.92
CA ASP A 1162 -21.58 18.90 32.84
C ASP A 1162 -21.35 17.38 32.65
N LEU A 1163 -20.19 16.93 32.13
CA LEU A 1163 -19.84 15.51 32.00
C LEU A 1163 -19.88 14.73 33.32
N LYS A 1164 -19.69 15.40 34.46
CA LYS A 1164 -19.74 14.79 35.81
C LYS A 1164 -21.16 14.38 36.21
N HIS A 1165 -22.16 14.90 35.51
CA HIS A 1165 -23.59 14.63 35.74
C HIS A 1165 -24.16 13.63 34.72
N LEU A 1166 -23.29 12.88 34.04
CA LEU A 1166 -23.74 11.89 33.06
C LEU A 1166 -24.34 10.66 33.78
N GLU A 1167 -25.66 10.49 33.67
CA GLU A 1167 -26.39 9.37 34.30
C GLU A 1167 -26.63 8.19 33.34
N LYS A 1168 -26.48 8.42 32.03
CA LYS A 1168 -26.81 7.45 30.98
C LYS A 1168 -25.58 7.03 30.17
N PRO A 1169 -25.53 5.80 29.64
CA PRO A 1169 -24.33 5.32 28.95
C PRO A 1169 -24.00 6.12 27.69
N VAL A 1170 -22.70 6.38 27.50
CA VAL A 1170 -22.13 7.07 26.34
C VAL A 1170 -20.97 6.27 25.76
N LEU A 1171 -20.99 6.06 24.45
CA LEU A 1171 -19.88 5.50 23.69
C LEU A 1171 -19.18 6.60 22.88
N ILE A 1172 -17.91 6.86 23.16
CA ILE A 1172 -17.09 7.87 22.48
C ILE A 1172 -16.20 7.17 21.45
N ILE A 1173 -16.20 7.68 20.22
CA ILE A 1173 -15.47 7.07 19.10
C ILE A 1173 -14.56 8.11 18.46
N ALA A 1174 -13.29 7.75 18.28
CA ALA A 1174 -12.31 8.58 17.57
C ALA A 1174 -11.53 7.72 16.56
N GLY A 1175 -11.14 8.32 15.44
CA GLY A 1175 -10.25 7.66 14.50
C GLY A 1175 -8.80 7.66 15.00
N GLU A 1176 -8.07 6.58 14.73
CA GLU A 1176 -6.66 6.43 15.08
C GLU A 1176 -5.78 7.58 14.54
N LYS A 1177 -6.08 8.08 13.34
CA LYS A 1177 -5.35 9.17 12.68
C LYS A 1177 -5.79 10.57 13.15
N ASP A 1178 -6.86 10.70 13.93
CA ASP A 1178 -7.33 11.98 14.49
C ASP A 1178 -6.79 12.20 15.92
N VAL A 1179 -5.50 12.51 16.01
CA VAL A 1179 -4.78 12.73 17.29
C VAL A 1179 -5.55 13.70 18.20
N LYS A 1180 -6.08 14.79 17.63
CA LYS A 1180 -6.77 15.81 18.41
C LYS A 1180 -8.05 15.28 19.06
N PHE A 1181 -8.91 14.60 18.30
CA PHE A 1181 -10.17 14.09 18.85
C PHE A 1181 -9.99 12.84 19.69
N LYS A 1182 -8.92 12.06 19.44
CA LYS A 1182 -8.48 11.00 20.36
C LYS A 1182 -8.15 11.56 21.75
N GLU A 1183 -7.34 12.62 21.84
CA GLU A 1183 -7.05 13.28 23.13
C GLU A 1183 -8.29 13.93 23.78
N ILE A 1184 -9.25 14.43 22.98
CA ILE A 1184 -10.51 14.97 23.51
C ILE A 1184 -11.34 13.82 24.11
N ALA A 1185 -11.45 12.70 23.41
CA ALA A 1185 -12.18 11.52 23.87
C ALA A 1185 -11.57 10.93 25.15
N GLU A 1186 -10.24 10.79 25.22
CA GLU A 1186 -9.52 10.34 26.43
C GLU A 1186 -9.81 11.24 27.63
N ARG A 1187 -9.82 12.57 27.42
CA ARG A 1187 -10.18 13.54 28.46
C ARG A 1187 -11.64 13.47 28.87
N MET A 1188 -12.57 13.28 27.92
CA MET A 1188 -13.99 13.11 28.24
C MET A 1188 -14.22 11.90 29.15
N CYS A 1189 -13.58 10.77 28.84
CA CYS A 1189 -13.63 9.57 29.68
C CYS A 1189 -12.96 9.75 31.05
N SER A 1190 -11.98 10.64 31.17
CA SER A 1190 -11.31 10.90 32.45
C SER A 1190 -12.19 11.76 33.37
N GLU A 1191 -12.82 12.80 32.82
CA GLU A 1191 -13.71 13.70 33.57
C GLU A 1191 -14.99 13.00 34.07
N THR A 1192 -15.49 11.99 33.35
CA THR A 1192 -16.61 11.16 33.82
C THR A 1192 -16.22 10.22 34.97
N ARG A 1193 -14.93 9.87 35.09
CA ARG A 1193 -14.42 8.93 36.13
C ARG A 1193 -14.03 9.60 37.44
N GLU A 1194 -13.47 10.82 37.41
CA GLU A 1194 -12.95 11.51 38.61
C GLU A 1194 -13.99 11.80 39.72
N TYR A 1195 -15.29 11.86 39.38
CA TYR A 1195 -16.34 12.08 40.37
C TYR A 1195 -16.75 10.79 41.12
N GLY A 1196 -16.55 9.62 40.47
CA GLY A 1196 -16.98 8.32 40.96
C GLY A 1196 -16.15 7.71 42.09
N GLU A 1197 -14.95 8.22 42.36
CA GLU A 1197 -14.11 7.72 43.46
C GLU A 1197 -14.46 8.34 44.83
N ARG A 1198 -15.37 9.33 44.88
CA ARG A 1198 -15.77 9.99 46.14
C ARG A 1198 -17.01 9.39 46.82
N GLU A 1199 -17.77 8.54 46.12
CA GLU A 1199 -18.87 7.78 46.71
C GLU A 1199 -18.57 6.29 46.61
N ALA A 1200 -18.27 5.68 47.76
CA ALA A 1200 -18.01 4.27 47.88
C ALA A 1200 -19.31 3.47 47.73
N ASP A 1201 -19.64 3.08 46.50
CA ASP A 1201 -20.25 1.78 46.25
C ASP A 1201 -19.73 1.17 44.95
N CYS A 1202 -19.02 0.05 45.08
CA CYS A 1202 -18.25 -0.58 44.03
C CYS A 1202 -19.17 -1.40 43.11
N ARG A 1203 -19.44 -0.91 41.87
CA ARG A 1203 -19.45 -1.74 40.63
C ARG A 1203 -19.81 -1.03 39.29
N SER A 1204 -20.29 0.22 39.22
CA SER A 1204 -20.98 0.72 38.00
C SER A 1204 -20.27 1.78 37.13
N ASN A 1205 -19.20 2.45 37.57
CA ASN A 1205 -18.67 3.60 36.79
C ASN A 1205 -17.88 3.23 35.51
N GLN A 1206 -17.49 1.97 35.34
CA GLN A 1206 -16.89 1.49 34.08
C GLN A 1206 -17.93 1.30 32.97
N GLU A 1207 -19.24 1.34 33.30
CA GLU A 1207 -20.34 1.07 32.36
C GLU A 1207 -20.92 2.34 31.71
N LEU A 1208 -20.74 3.53 32.30
CA LEU A 1208 -21.36 4.77 31.81
C LEU A 1208 -20.61 5.44 30.65
N CYS A 1209 -19.30 5.26 30.53
CA CYS A 1209 -18.51 5.92 29.48
C CYS A 1209 -17.41 5.00 28.93
N GLU A 1210 -17.56 4.61 27.67
CA GLU A 1210 -16.59 3.80 26.93
C GLU A 1210 -15.96 4.61 25.80
N MET A 1211 -14.69 4.35 25.49
CA MET A 1211 -14.01 4.89 24.33
C MET A 1211 -13.51 3.78 23.42
N ILE A 1212 -13.75 3.93 22.11
CA ILE A 1212 -13.20 3.07 21.07
C ILE A 1212 -12.39 3.93 20.08
N VAL A 1213 -11.17 3.48 19.77
CA VAL A 1213 -10.36 4.04 18.70
C VAL A 1213 -10.49 3.15 17.48
N VAL A 1214 -10.95 3.71 16.35
CA VAL A 1214 -11.14 2.96 15.12
C VAL A 1214 -9.87 3.02 14.27
N PRO A 1215 -9.26 1.87 13.92
CA PRO A 1215 -8.00 1.83 13.18
C PRO A 1215 -8.14 2.39 11.77
N GLU A 1216 -7.03 2.88 11.22
CA GLU A 1216 -6.89 3.37 9.84
C GLU A 1216 -7.81 4.52 9.42
N SER A 1217 -8.56 5.12 10.35
CA SER A 1217 -9.51 6.21 10.11
C SER A 1217 -9.10 7.51 10.79
N GLY A 1218 -9.48 8.66 10.22
CA GLY A 1218 -9.32 9.98 10.84
C GLY A 1218 -10.63 10.54 11.38
N HIS A 1219 -10.93 11.80 11.08
CA HIS A 1219 -12.08 12.48 11.68
C HIS A 1219 -13.41 11.83 11.28
N ALA A 1220 -13.56 11.38 10.03
CA ALA A 1220 -14.81 10.89 9.47
C ALA A 1220 -14.91 9.36 9.56
N VAL A 1221 -14.81 8.81 10.77
CA VAL A 1221 -14.77 7.37 11.06
C VAL A 1221 -15.87 6.57 10.34
N HIS A 1222 -17.11 7.04 10.40
CA HIS A 1222 -18.28 6.45 9.72
C HIS A 1222 -18.17 6.32 8.19
N VAL A 1223 -17.28 7.07 7.55
CA VAL A 1223 -16.97 6.95 6.12
C VAL A 1223 -15.70 6.15 5.89
N GLU A 1224 -14.65 6.45 6.66
CA GLU A 1224 -13.29 5.92 6.43
C GLU A 1224 -13.12 4.47 6.89
N ASN A 1225 -13.76 4.05 7.99
CA ASN A 1225 -13.75 2.67 8.45
C ASN A 1225 -15.02 2.32 9.25
N PRO A 1226 -16.15 2.06 8.56
CA PRO A 1226 -17.45 1.84 9.19
C PRO A 1226 -17.63 0.47 9.84
N LEU A 1227 -16.89 -0.57 9.45
CA LEU A 1227 -17.14 -1.93 9.96
C LEU A 1227 -16.90 -2.08 11.48
N PRO A 1228 -15.78 -1.58 12.06
CA PRO A 1228 -15.59 -1.59 13.50
C PRO A 1228 -16.64 -0.74 14.25
N LEU A 1229 -17.13 0.33 13.62
CA LEU A 1229 -18.15 1.20 14.16
C LEU A 1229 -19.53 0.52 14.24
N VAL A 1230 -19.94 -0.21 13.20
CA VAL A 1230 -21.18 -1.02 13.21
C VAL A 1230 -21.16 -2.01 14.37
N ARG A 1231 -20.06 -2.76 14.50
CA ARG A 1231 -19.87 -3.74 15.59
C ARG A 1231 -19.93 -3.09 16.97
N ALA A 1232 -19.26 -1.94 17.14
CA ALA A 1232 -19.25 -1.18 18.38
C ALA A 1232 -20.65 -0.70 18.78
N LEU A 1233 -21.40 -0.16 17.81
CA LEU A 1233 -22.76 0.32 18.03
C LEU A 1233 -23.71 -0.83 18.40
N ARG A 1234 -23.66 -1.99 17.72
CA ARG A 1234 -24.45 -3.16 18.09
C ARG A 1234 -24.18 -3.60 19.53
N LYS A 1235 -22.90 -3.76 19.90
CA LYS A 1235 -22.51 -4.14 21.28
C LYS A 1235 -22.97 -3.13 22.32
N PHE A 1236 -23.00 -1.84 21.97
CA PHE A 1236 -23.57 -0.80 22.82
C PHE A 1236 -25.09 -0.95 22.97
N LEU A 1237 -25.82 -1.17 21.88
CA LEU A 1237 -27.27 -1.39 21.91
C LEU A 1237 -27.66 -2.64 22.71
N VAL A 1238 -26.90 -3.73 22.60
CA VAL A 1238 -27.15 -4.96 23.37
C VAL A 1238 -27.00 -4.70 24.87
N ARG A 1239 -25.96 -3.99 25.30
CA ARG A 1239 -25.73 -3.67 26.72
C ARG A 1239 -26.81 -2.78 27.32
N LEU A 1240 -27.32 -1.80 26.57
CA LEU A 1240 -28.40 -0.93 27.03
C LEU A 1240 -29.71 -1.67 27.37
N HIS A 1241 -29.88 -2.89 26.88
CA HIS A 1241 -31.11 -3.68 27.04
C HIS A 1241 -30.89 -4.96 27.87
N GLN A 1242 -29.71 -5.15 28.45
CA GLN A 1242 -29.48 -6.20 29.44
C GLN A 1242 -29.88 -5.67 30.83
N PRO A 1243 -30.76 -6.37 31.57
CA PRO A 1243 -31.31 -5.90 32.85
C PRO A 1243 -30.30 -5.85 33.99
#